data_AF-A0AA89AMN3-F1
#
_entry.id   AF-A0AA89AMN3-F1
#
_cell.length_a   1.000
_cell.length_b   1.000
_cell.length_c   1.000
_cell.angle_alpha   90.00
_cell.angle_beta   90.00
_cell.angle_gamma   90.00
#
_symmetry.space_group_name_H-M   'P 1'
#
loop_
_entity.id
_entity.type
_entity.pdbx_description
1 polymer ?
#
loop_
_entity_poly.entity_id
_entity_poly.type
_entity_poly.pdbx_seq_one_letter_code
_entity_poly.pdbx_strand_id
1 'polypeptide(L)'
;MAEGDRYNLKNPAVKRILQEVKEMQSNPSDDFMSLPLEENIFEWQFAIRGPCDTEFEGGIYHGRIQLPAEYPFQPPSFMLLSPNGRFETQTKICLSISNHHPEHWQPSWSVRTALVALIAFMPTNPNGALGSLDYKKEERRALAIKSRETSPKFGTAERQKLIDEIHEYMLSKAPPVPQLTPSKVLEEETSNRDIQEVPTPVSPQPAGTEANADSPRNPDIGDRIVEEPHEAPMNENAIPEGSRVARTLPTGHSTEQPLLQKTQPRVQKPADDRLFTCAAVGLTIAIVVLLLKKFMKASGYGAGSRRMAGLATPVAGQRWTEQVTLMADCSWKERMTPMAGRIRGLLEGPRTGLVKVQALVPGRTRAAEWGESRGNGMNGKVKNRRSDVGRGRSYHSNRVNPQIEMAFWWPLIVLALAFALCRFLLMLIPPNVPSIDVDASDVLDDGTQPKENSFIYIPSRRQMDKVQCYEPATMKYLGYFPALKPDEVKERVVQASKAQKIWAKSSFKQRRQFLRILLKYIVEHQELICEISSRDTGKTMVDASLGEIMTTCEKITWLLSEGERWVRPEYRSSGRSMLHKKSKVEFHPLGVVGAIVSWNYPFHNIFNPMLAAVFSGNGIVVKVSEHASWSGCFYLRIIQAALASVGAPENLVEVITGFAETGEALVSSVDKIIFVGSPGVGKLIMRKAAETLIPVTLELGGKDAFIVCEDVDVSHVAQIAARAALQSSGQNCAGAERFYVHRDVYTSFVDEVVKIVKSVTAGPPLYGKYDMGAICMQEHSERLHSLVKDALDKGAQIVGRGSVGNIGEGAVDQYFPPTVIVNVNHKMKLMQEEAFGPIMPIMKFSSDEEVVMLANDSRYGLGCAVFSGSQRRAKQIASQLHCGIAAINDFASNYMCQSLPFGGVKDSGFGRFAGVEGLRACCLVKSVVEDRWWPFIKTKIPKPIQYPVAENGFEFQESLVETLYGLSVWDRLRALVNVLKILTEHNPPANIKRRHE
;
A
#
# COMPACT_ATOMS: atom_id res chain seq x y z
N MET A 1 -49.24 -12.53 -39.01
CA MET A 1 -49.84 -12.86 -37.70
C MET A 1 -48.87 -12.40 -36.63
N ALA A 2 -49.33 -12.11 -35.41
CA ALA A 2 -48.44 -11.57 -34.36
C ALA A 2 -47.62 -12.69 -33.68
N GLU A 3 -46.41 -12.38 -33.23
CA GLU A 3 -45.52 -13.34 -32.57
C GLU A 3 -46.04 -13.85 -31.22
N GLY A 4 -47.05 -13.18 -30.65
CA GLY A 4 -47.61 -13.47 -29.32
C GLY A 4 -48.22 -14.87 -29.16
N ASP A 5 -48.58 -15.54 -30.26
CA ASP A 5 -49.22 -16.86 -30.23
C ASP A 5 -48.22 -18.04 -30.31
N ARG A 6 -46.95 -17.83 -30.71
CA ARG A 6 -45.95 -18.92 -30.89
C ARG A 6 -45.29 -19.35 -29.58
N TYR A 7 -45.33 -18.53 -28.52
CA TYR A 7 -44.62 -18.79 -27.26
C TYR A 7 -45.46 -18.48 -26.01
N ASN A 8 -45.37 -19.32 -24.98
CA ASN A 8 -46.11 -19.11 -23.73
C ASN A 8 -45.47 -17.98 -22.87
N LEU A 9 -45.83 -16.74 -23.16
CA LEU A 9 -45.40 -15.53 -22.44
C LEU A 9 -45.84 -15.46 -20.95
N LYS A 10 -46.55 -16.46 -20.42
CA LYS A 10 -46.79 -16.58 -18.96
C LYS A 10 -45.62 -17.25 -18.24
N ASN A 11 -44.79 -18.04 -18.94
CA ASN A 11 -43.59 -18.65 -18.36
C ASN A 11 -42.47 -17.58 -18.22
N PRO A 12 -41.85 -17.40 -17.03
CA PRO A 12 -40.78 -16.42 -16.82
C PRO A 12 -39.49 -16.75 -17.60
N ALA A 13 -39.16 -18.03 -17.79
CA ALA A 13 -38.00 -18.45 -18.57
C ALA A 13 -38.14 -18.07 -20.04
N VAL A 14 -39.31 -18.35 -20.63
CA VAL A 14 -39.64 -17.96 -22.01
C VAL A 14 -39.51 -16.44 -22.19
N LYS A 15 -40.01 -15.64 -21.24
CA LYS A 15 -39.84 -14.19 -21.22
C LYS A 15 -38.38 -13.76 -21.20
N ARG A 16 -37.56 -14.35 -20.31
CA ARG A 16 -36.13 -14.03 -20.18
C ARG A 16 -35.36 -14.40 -21.45
N ILE A 17 -35.61 -15.60 -21.99
CA ILE A 17 -34.98 -16.08 -23.24
C ILE A 17 -35.29 -15.13 -24.40
N LEU A 18 -36.57 -14.77 -24.62
CA LEU A 18 -36.94 -13.83 -25.69
C LEU A 18 -36.36 -12.42 -25.49
N GLN A 19 -36.18 -11.97 -24.23
CA GLN A 19 -35.46 -10.73 -23.93
C GLN A 19 -33.98 -10.81 -24.33
N GLU A 20 -33.30 -11.93 -24.06
CA GLU A 20 -31.89 -12.12 -24.41
C GLU A 20 -31.65 -12.34 -25.90
N VAL A 21 -32.58 -13.00 -26.62
CA VAL A 21 -32.55 -13.05 -28.10
C VAL A 21 -32.58 -11.63 -28.66
N LYS A 22 -33.47 -10.77 -28.15
CA LYS A 22 -33.56 -9.37 -28.56
C LYS A 22 -32.32 -8.56 -28.17
N GLU A 23 -31.74 -8.78 -27.00
CA GLU A 23 -30.46 -8.19 -26.59
C GLU A 23 -29.36 -8.55 -27.59
N MET A 24 -29.20 -9.84 -27.89
CA MET A 24 -28.19 -10.37 -28.81
C MET A 24 -28.31 -9.78 -30.22
N GLN A 25 -29.53 -9.70 -30.76
CA GLN A 25 -29.81 -9.06 -32.06
C GLN A 25 -29.55 -7.55 -32.06
N SER A 26 -29.87 -6.85 -30.96
CA SER A 26 -29.73 -5.40 -30.87
C SER A 26 -28.29 -4.91 -30.65
N ASN A 27 -27.38 -5.80 -30.25
CA ASN A 27 -26.02 -5.47 -29.81
C ASN A 27 -25.02 -6.55 -30.29
N PRO A 28 -24.85 -6.78 -31.60
CA PRO A 28 -24.00 -7.86 -32.12
C PRO A 28 -22.54 -7.76 -31.60
N SER A 29 -21.85 -8.90 -31.54
CA SER A 29 -20.45 -9.00 -31.12
C SER A 29 -19.58 -9.47 -32.29
N ASP A 30 -18.30 -9.08 -32.28
CA ASP A 30 -17.27 -9.58 -33.19
C ASP A 30 -16.45 -10.73 -32.58
N ASP A 31 -16.62 -11.00 -31.28
CA ASP A 31 -15.93 -12.05 -30.52
C ASP A 31 -16.74 -13.35 -30.43
N PHE A 32 -18.08 -13.27 -30.57
CA PHE A 32 -18.98 -14.42 -30.53
C PHE A 32 -20.31 -14.14 -31.24
N MET A 33 -20.97 -15.21 -31.67
CA MET A 33 -22.32 -15.19 -32.24
C MET A 33 -23.12 -16.38 -31.69
N SER A 34 -24.41 -16.20 -31.43
CA SER A 34 -25.28 -17.27 -30.93
C SER A 34 -26.74 -17.04 -31.28
N LEU A 35 -27.44 -18.12 -31.64
CA LEU A 35 -28.84 -18.13 -32.10
C LEU A 35 -29.63 -19.29 -31.46
N PRO A 36 -30.90 -19.08 -31.03
CA PRO A 36 -31.80 -20.16 -30.61
C PRO A 36 -32.29 -21.00 -31.79
N LEU A 37 -32.62 -22.28 -31.55
CA LEU A 37 -33.35 -23.09 -32.54
C LEU A 37 -34.82 -22.65 -32.65
N GLU A 38 -35.35 -22.61 -33.86
CA GLU A 38 -36.74 -22.19 -34.15
C GLU A 38 -37.81 -23.10 -33.54
N GLU A 39 -37.54 -24.40 -33.44
CA GLU A 39 -38.40 -25.39 -32.78
C GLU A 39 -38.26 -25.36 -31.24
N ASN A 40 -37.09 -24.96 -30.72
CA ASN A 40 -36.78 -25.03 -29.30
C ASN A 40 -35.84 -23.90 -28.83
N ILE A 41 -36.44 -22.81 -28.34
CA ILE A 41 -35.72 -21.64 -27.82
C ILE A 41 -34.89 -21.91 -26.55
N PHE A 42 -34.97 -23.11 -25.96
CA PHE A 42 -34.10 -23.53 -24.85
C PHE A 42 -32.80 -24.19 -25.31
N GLU A 43 -32.62 -24.48 -26.61
CA GLU A 43 -31.33 -24.90 -27.17
C GLU A 43 -30.83 -23.86 -28.18
N TRP A 44 -29.62 -23.35 -27.96
CA TRP A 44 -28.97 -22.35 -28.81
C TRP A 44 -27.67 -22.93 -29.39
N GLN A 45 -27.36 -22.59 -30.63
CA GLN A 45 -26.03 -22.81 -31.20
C GLN A 45 -25.19 -21.55 -31.02
N PHE A 46 -23.87 -21.70 -30.86
CA PHE A 46 -22.95 -20.56 -30.75
C PHE A 46 -21.60 -20.85 -31.41
N ALA A 47 -20.86 -19.78 -31.69
CA ALA A 47 -19.43 -19.83 -31.89
C ALA A 47 -18.74 -18.68 -31.17
N ILE A 48 -17.56 -18.97 -30.60
CA ILE A 48 -16.67 -17.99 -29.97
C ILE A 48 -15.34 -17.93 -30.74
N ARG A 49 -14.66 -16.78 -30.70
CA ARG A 49 -13.27 -16.67 -31.12
C ARG A 49 -12.32 -17.09 -30.00
N GLY A 50 -11.18 -17.64 -30.39
CA GLY A 50 -10.06 -17.78 -29.47
C GLY A 50 -9.49 -16.42 -29.05
N PRO A 51 -9.15 -16.20 -27.77
CA PRO A 51 -8.58 -14.93 -27.32
C PRO A 51 -7.25 -14.59 -28.01
N CYS A 52 -7.04 -13.30 -28.28
CA CYS A 52 -5.75 -12.78 -28.76
C CYS A 52 -4.63 -13.00 -27.74
N ASP A 53 -3.38 -13.06 -28.22
CA ASP A 53 -2.17 -13.35 -27.44
C ASP A 53 -2.17 -14.74 -26.76
N THR A 54 -2.97 -15.71 -27.24
CA THR A 54 -3.06 -17.09 -26.70
C THR A 54 -2.84 -18.17 -27.76
N GLU A 55 -2.67 -19.43 -27.36
CA GLU A 55 -2.56 -20.56 -28.30
C GLU A 55 -3.87 -20.90 -29.05
N PHE A 56 -4.98 -20.23 -28.71
CA PHE A 56 -6.28 -20.36 -29.39
C PHE A 56 -6.51 -19.26 -30.43
N GLU A 57 -5.63 -18.27 -30.53
CA GLU A 57 -5.85 -17.07 -31.35
C GLU A 57 -6.17 -17.41 -32.82
N GLY A 58 -7.14 -16.67 -33.36
CA GLY A 58 -7.60 -16.83 -34.74
C GLY A 58 -8.60 -17.97 -34.97
N GLY A 59 -8.78 -18.88 -34.00
CA GLY A 59 -9.75 -19.98 -34.08
C GLY A 59 -11.21 -19.55 -33.92
N ILE A 60 -12.13 -20.36 -34.46
CA ILE A 60 -13.58 -20.20 -34.42
C ILE A 60 -14.19 -21.48 -33.82
N TYR A 61 -14.50 -21.43 -32.53
CA TYR A 61 -14.92 -22.59 -31.76
C TYR A 61 -16.43 -22.62 -31.61
N HIS A 62 -17.06 -23.54 -32.33
CA HIS A 62 -18.50 -23.77 -32.27
C HIS A 62 -18.87 -24.57 -31.04
N GLY A 63 -20.09 -24.37 -30.54
CA GLY A 63 -20.66 -25.05 -29.39
C GLY A 63 -22.18 -24.92 -29.33
N ARG A 64 -22.78 -25.48 -28.29
CA ARG A 64 -24.22 -25.33 -27.99
C ARG A 64 -24.47 -24.99 -26.53
N ILE A 65 -25.56 -24.27 -26.29
CA ILE A 65 -26.10 -23.92 -24.98
C ILE A 65 -27.43 -24.67 -24.81
N GLN A 66 -27.60 -25.35 -23.67
CA GLN A 66 -28.88 -25.92 -23.27
C GLN A 66 -29.33 -25.25 -21.97
N LEU A 67 -30.45 -24.53 -22.04
CA LEU A 67 -31.07 -23.78 -20.96
C LEU A 67 -32.09 -24.67 -20.22
N PRO A 68 -32.12 -24.66 -18.88
CA PRO A 68 -33.14 -25.37 -18.09
C PRO A 68 -34.51 -24.67 -18.17
N ALA A 69 -35.58 -25.37 -17.82
CA ALA A 69 -36.94 -24.80 -17.79
C ALA A 69 -37.10 -23.70 -16.71
N GLU A 70 -36.23 -23.75 -15.70
CA GLU A 70 -36.14 -22.86 -14.55
C GLU A 70 -35.26 -21.62 -14.81
N TYR A 71 -34.69 -21.47 -16.02
CA TYR A 71 -33.84 -20.33 -16.37
C TYR A 71 -34.56 -18.97 -16.13
N PRO A 72 -33.91 -17.94 -15.56
CA PRO A 72 -32.50 -17.84 -15.19
C PRO A 72 -32.19 -18.29 -13.75
N PHE A 73 -33.11 -18.95 -13.03
CA PHE A 73 -32.87 -19.40 -11.65
C PHE A 73 -32.02 -20.66 -11.55
N GLN A 74 -31.86 -21.40 -12.65
CA GLN A 74 -30.84 -22.43 -12.83
C GLN A 74 -29.93 -22.06 -14.01
N PRO A 75 -28.61 -22.35 -13.95
CA PRO A 75 -27.65 -22.05 -15.01
C PRO A 75 -27.88 -22.84 -16.31
N PRO A 76 -27.42 -22.29 -17.46
CA PRO A 76 -27.27 -23.05 -18.70
C PRO A 76 -26.21 -24.16 -18.57
N SER A 77 -26.19 -25.08 -19.53
CA SER A 77 -25.06 -25.99 -19.75
C SER A 77 -24.45 -25.78 -21.14
N PHE A 78 -23.12 -25.83 -21.22
CA PHE A 78 -22.35 -25.60 -22.44
C PHE A 78 -21.64 -26.87 -22.89
N MET A 79 -21.52 -27.06 -24.20
CA MET A 79 -20.72 -28.10 -24.86
C MET A 79 -20.02 -27.47 -26.06
N LEU A 80 -18.72 -27.71 -26.28
CA LEU A 80 -18.07 -27.36 -27.55
C LEU A 80 -18.26 -28.48 -28.58
N LEU A 81 -18.31 -28.08 -29.86
CA LEU A 81 -18.43 -28.94 -31.04
C LEU A 81 -17.15 -28.92 -31.88
N SER A 82 -16.45 -27.78 -31.94
CA SER A 82 -15.13 -27.69 -32.57
C SER A 82 -14.02 -28.27 -31.67
N PRO A 83 -13.17 -29.18 -32.15
CA PRO A 83 -11.93 -29.55 -31.48
C PRO A 83 -11.03 -28.34 -31.23
N ASN A 84 -10.45 -28.27 -30.03
CA ASN A 84 -9.79 -27.06 -29.51
C ASN A 84 -8.61 -27.35 -28.57
N GLY A 85 -8.46 -28.56 -28.03
CA GLY A 85 -7.35 -28.95 -27.15
C GLY A 85 -7.42 -28.38 -25.72
N ARG A 86 -8.56 -27.80 -25.32
CA ARG A 86 -8.85 -27.22 -23.99
C ARG A 86 -10.04 -27.89 -23.31
N PHE A 87 -11.13 -28.08 -24.04
CA PHE A 87 -12.35 -28.77 -23.63
C PHE A 87 -12.66 -29.90 -24.61
N GLU A 88 -13.05 -31.05 -24.07
CA GLU A 88 -13.53 -32.20 -24.82
C GLU A 88 -14.83 -31.87 -25.57
N THR A 89 -14.91 -32.28 -26.84
CA THR A 89 -16.09 -32.01 -27.69
C THR A 89 -17.28 -32.87 -27.28
N GLN A 90 -18.48 -32.29 -27.29
CA GLN A 90 -19.76 -32.88 -26.89
C GLN A 90 -19.92 -33.18 -25.38
N THR A 91 -18.85 -33.07 -24.58
CA THR A 91 -18.90 -33.15 -23.12
C THR A 91 -19.43 -31.84 -22.50
N LYS A 92 -20.21 -31.96 -21.42
CA LYS A 92 -20.72 -30.80 -20.66
C LYS A 92 -19.57 -30.14 -19.90
N ILE A 93 -19.32 -28.87 -20.19
CA ILE A 93 -18.20 -28.11 -19.62
C ILE A 93 -18.48 -27.75 -18.15
N CYS A 94 -17.62 -28.20 -17.25
CA CYS A 94 -17.62 -27.81 -15.84
C CYS A 94 -16.93 -26.45 -15.64
N LEU A 95 -17.70 -25.41 -15.32
CA LEU A 95 -17.24 -24.05 -15.00
C LEU A 95 -18.25 -23.41 -14.02
N SER A 96 -17.83 -22.36 -13.30
CA SER A 96 -18.70 -21.57 -12.39
C SER A 96 -19.85 -20.83 -13.07
N ILE A 97 -19.91 -20.85 -14.41
CA ILE A 97 -20.98 -20.29 -15.24
C ILE A 97 -21.97 -21.35 -15.77
N SER A 98 -21.81 -22.63 -15.39
CA SER A 98 -22.58 -23.75 -15.94
C SER A 98 -23.29 -24.58 -14.87
N ASN A 99 -24.24 -25.41 -15.31
CA ASN A 99 -25.01 -26.35 -14.47
C ASN A 99 -24.19 -27.54 -13.91
N HIS A 100 -22.92 -27.31 -13.62
CA HIS A 100 -22.09 -28.12 -12.72
C HIS A 100 -21.86 -27.42 -11.37
N HIS A 101 -22.07 -26.08 -11.32
CA HIS A 101 -21.90 -25.22 -10.14
C HIS A 101 -23.11 -24.27 -9.96
N PRO A 102 -24.33 -24.78 -9.73
CA PRO A 102 -25.52 -23.94 -9.52
C PRO A 102 -25.38 -22.95 -8.35
N GLU A 103 -24.54 -23.25 -7.36
CA GLU A 103 -24.19 -22.38 -6.23
C GLU A 103 -23.35 -21.15 -6.60
N HIS A 104 -22.79 -21.10 -7.82
CA HIS A 104 -22.02 -19.96 -8.33
C HIS A 104 -22.78 -19.15 -9.39
N TRP A 105 -23.89 -19.67 -9.91
CA TRP A 105 -24.71 -18.99 -10.89
C TRP A 105 -25.52 -17.84 -10.30
N GLN A 106 -25.53 -16.68 -10.98
CA GLN A 106 -26.37 -15.55 -10.61
C GLN A 106 -27.50 -15.37 -11.65
N PRO A 107 -28.80 -15.35 -11.25
CA PRO A 107 -29.92 -15.16 -12.18
C PRO A 107 -29.98 -13.82 -12.91
N SER A 108 -29.05 -12.90 -12.63
CA SER A 108 -28.82 -11.67 -13.38
C SER A 108 -28.01 -11.90 -14.67
N TRP A 109 -27.11 -12.89 -14.70
CA TRP A 109 -26.23 -13.17 -15.84
C TRP A 109 -27.01 -13.66 -17.07
N SER A 110 -26.63 -13.16 -18.24
CA SER A 110 -27.20 -13.57 -19.52
C SER A 110 -26.31 -14.57 -20.26
N VAL A 111 -26.86 -15.21 -21.29
CA VAL A 111 -26.11 -15.98 -22.31
C VAL A 111 -24.91 -15.18 -22.82
N ARG A 112 -25.07 -13.87 -23.04
CA ARG A 112 -23.98 -12.96 -23.39
C ARG A 112 -22.86 -12.93 -22.35
N THR A 113 -23.21 -12.74 -21.06
CA THR A 113 -22.22 -12.74 -19.97
C THR A 113 -21.46 -14.07 -19.92
N ALA A 114 -22.17 -15.19 -20.08
CA ALA A 114 -21.58 -16.52 -20.02
C ALA A 114 -20.68 -16.83 -21.23
N LEU A 115 -21.02 -16.37 -22.44
CA LEU A 115 -20.15 -16.52 -23.62
C LEU A 115 -18.85 -15.71 -23.50
N VAL A 116 -18.91 -14.48 -22.98
CA VAL A 116 -17.71 -13.68 -22.68
C VAL A 116 -16.84 -14.36 -21.61
N ALA A 117 -17.46 -14.94 -20.58
CA ALA A 117 -16.72 -15.71 -19.58
C ALA A 117 -16.09 -16.98 -20.17
N LEU A 118 -16.79 -17.71 -21.04
CA LEU A 118 -16.27 -18.91 -21.71
C LEU A 118 -15.02 -18.60 -22.56
N ILE A 119 -15.01 -17.48 -23.28
CA ILE A 119 -13.82 -16.96 -23.99
C ILE A 119 -12.66 -16.76 -23.00
N ALA A 120 -12.90 -16.08 -21.87
CA ALA A 120 -11.89 -15.85 -20.84
C ALA A 120 -11.40 -17.12 -20.14
N PHE A 121 -12.16 -18.22 -20.18
CA PHE A 121 -11.74 -19.53 -19.65
C PHE A 121 -10.93 -20.39 -20.63
N MET A 122 -10.86 -20.05 -21.93
CA MET A 122 -10.08 -20.79 -22.92
C MET A 122 -8.58 -20.94 -22.55
N PRO A 123 -7.83 -19.89 -22.14
CA PRO A 123 -6.40 -19.98 -21.83
C PRO A 123 -6.09 -20.35 -20.37
N THR A 124 -7.08 -20.78 -19.59
CA THR A 124 -6.89 -21.16 -18.18
C THR A 124 -6.36 -22.61 -18.06
N ASN A 125 -5.80 -22.96 -16.90
CA ASN A 125 -5.23 -24.29 -16.67
C ASN A 125 -6.32 -25.40 -16.62
N PRO A 126 -6.06 -26.64 -17.07
CA PRO A 126 -7.05 -27.74 -17.05
C PRO A 126 -7.27 -28.43 -15.69
N ASN A 127 -6.38 -28.27 -14.71
CA ASN A 127 -6.46 -29.01 -13.45
C ASN A 127 -7.82 -28.85 -12.74
N GLY A 128 -8.61 -29.93 -12.72
CA GLY A 128 -9.82 -30.08 -11.90
C GLY A 128 -11.16 -29.96 -12.64
N ALA A 129 -11.21 -29.49 -13.89
CA ALA A 129 -12.48 -29.32 -14.61
C ALA A 129 -12.88 -30.59 -15.39
N LEU A 130 -14.11 -31.09 -15.17
CA LEU A 130 -14.65 -32.23 -15.92
C LEU A 130 -14.79 -31.86 -17.41
N GLY A 131 -14.21 -32.69 -18.27
CA GLY A 131 -14.10 -32.45 -19.72
C GLY A 131 -12.91 -31.57 -20.14
N SER A 132 -11.92 -31.34 -19.29
CA SER A 132 -10.70 -30.61 -19.68
C SER A 132 -9.72 -31.46 -20.49
N LEU A 133 -8.99 -30.84 -21.42
CA LEU A 133 -7.92 -31.45 -22.22
C LEU A 133 -6.61 -30.66 -22.07
N ASP A 134 -5.47 -31.35 -21.99
CA ASP A 134 -4.14 -30.73 -21.89
C ASP A 134 -3.24 -31.04 -23.10
N TYR A 135 -3.63 -30.51 -24.26
CA TYR A 135 -2.84 -30.55 -25.49
C TYR A 135 -1.70 -29.51 -25.43
N LYS A 136 -0.61 -29.75 -26.17
CA LYS A 136 0.49 -28.79 -26.32
C LYS A 136 -0.01 -27.51 -27.00
N LYS A 137 0.69 -26.38 -26.78
CA LYS A 137 0.32 -25.08 -27.36
C LYS A 137 0.37 -25.09 -28.89
N GLU A 138 1.26 -25.89 -29.46
CA GLU A 138 1.49 -26.08 -30.88
C GLU A 138 0.31 -26.83 -31.51
N GLU A 139 -0.20 -27.84 -30.81
CA GLU A 139 -1.38 -28.62 -31.20
C GLU A 139 -2.67 -27.79 -31.08
N ARG A 140 -2.81 -27.02 -29.99
CA ARG A 140 -3.92 -26.05 -29.79
C ARG A 140 -3.95 -25.00 -30.92
N ARG A 141 -2.79 -24.47 -31.33
CA ARG A 141 -2.66 -23.57 -32.50
C ARG A 141 -3.05 -24.25 -33.81
N ALA A 142 -2.62 -25.49 -34.05
CA ALA A 142 -3.03 -26.24 -35.24
C ALA A 142 -4.56 -26.46 -35.28
N LEU A 143 -5.18 -26.75 -34.13
CA LEU A 143 -6.64 -26.83 -34.00
C LEU A 143 -7.32 -25.46 -34.19
N ALA A 144 -6.71 -24.36 -33.73
CA ALA A 144 -7.20 -23.01 -33.97
C ALA A 144 -7.29 -22.70 -35.47
N ILE A 145 -6.22 -22.97 -36.23
CA ILE A 145 -6.22 -22.80 -37.70
C ILE A 145 -7.29 -23.67 -38.34
N LYS A 146 -7.30 -24.98 -38.01
CA LYS A 146 -8.23 -25.96 -38.58
C LYS A 146 -9.70 -25.64 -38.31
N SER A 147 -10.02 -25.03 -37.16
CA SER A 147 -11.39 -24.65 -36.79
C SER A 147 -12.05 -23.62 -37.73
N ARG A 148 -11.27 -23.00 -38.63
CA ARG A 148 -11.73 -22.06 -39.66
C ARG A 148 -12.01 -22.69 -41.03
N GLU A 149 -11.58 -23.94 -41.24
CA GLU A 149 -11.67 -24.60 -42.56
C GLU A 149 -13.10 -25.03 -42.87
N THR A 150 -13.80 -25.57 -41.87
CA THR A 150 -15.19 -26.00 -41.97
C THR A 150 -15.91 -25.89 -40.62
N SER A 151 -17.19 -25.56 -40.69
CA SER A 151 -18.18 -25.77 -39.62
C SER A 151 -18.22 -27.26 -39.17
N PRO A 152 -18.30 -27.58 -37.86
CA PRO A 152 -18.51 -28.96 -37.44
C PRO A 152 -19.88 -29.49 -37.88
N LYS A 153 -19.98 -30.78 -38.17
CA LYS A 153 -21.25 -31.41 -38.54
C LYS A 153 -21.92 -32.08 -37.33
N PHE A 154 -23.10 -31.58 -36.94
CA PHE A 154 -23.77 -31.94 -35.68
C PHE A 154 -25.29 -31.70 -35.68
N GLY A 155 -26.07 -32.76 -35.45
CA GLY A 155 -27.52 -32.69 -35.21
C GLY A 155 -28.39 -32.79 -36.46
N THR A 156 -29.58 -32.18 -36.39
CA THR A 156 -30.55 -32.13 -37.49
C THR A 156 -30.13 -31.15 -38.58
N ALA A 157 -30.75 -31.22 -39.76
CA ALA A 157 -30.47 -30.30 -40.87
C ALA A 157 -30.69 -28.81 -40.47
N GLU A 158 -31.66 -28.53 -39.61
CA GLU A 158 -31.91 -27.17 -39.09
C GLU A 158 -30.83 -26.70 -38.12
N ARG A 159 -30.39 -27.58 -37.20
CA ARG A 159 -29.25 -27.27 -36.33
C ARG A 159 -27.98 -27.05 -37.14
N GLN A 160 -27.77 -27.84 -38.20
CA GLN A 160 -26.65 -27.67 -39.11
C GLN A 160 -26.70 -26.33 -39.84
N LYS A 161 -27.88 -25.94 -40.35
CA LYS A 161 -28.07 -24.63 -40.99
C LYS A 161 -27.67 -23.48 -40.07
N LEU A 162 -28.08 -23.51 -38.79
CA LEU A 162 -27.66 -22.51 -37.80
C LEU A 162 -26.14 -22.52 -37.55
N ILE A 163 -25.53 -23.70 -37.44
CA ILE A 163 -24.07 -23.85 -37.25
C ILE A 163 -23.31 -23.27 -38.46
N ASP A 164 -23.78 -23.54 -39.68
CA ASP A 164 -23.16 -23.08 -40.91
C ASP A 164 -23.32 -21.55 -41.07
N GLU A 165 -24.52 -20.98 -40.79
CA GLU A 165 -24.79 -19.53 -40.77
C GLU A 165 -23.93 -18.78 -39.74
N ILE A 166 -23.81 -19.32 -38.51
CA ILE A 166 -22.93 -18.78 -37.47
C ILE A 166 -21.46 -18.83 -37.92
N HIS A 167 -21.05 -19.88 -38.63
CA HIS A 167 -19.67 -20.02 -39.13
C HIS A 167 -19.33 -18.95 -40.17
N GLU A 168 -20.22 -18.69 -41.13
CA GLU A 168 -20.06 -17.62 -42.12
C GLU A 168 -19.99 -16.23 -41.47
N TYR A 169 -20.87 -15.94 -40.49
CA TYR A 169 -20.82 -14.68 -39.73
C TYR A 169 -19.46 -14.53 -39.03
N MET A 170 -19.01 -15.54 -38.28
CA MET A 170 -17.74 -15.45 -37.54
C MET A 170 -16.53 -15.33 -38.48
N LEU A 171 -16.53 -16.03 -39.63
CA LEU A 171 -15.49 -15.86 -40.66
C LEU A 171 -15.46 -14.42 -41.21
N SER A 172 -16.62 -13.80 -41.43
CA SER A 172 -16.70 -12.41 -41.92
C SER A 172 -16.11 -11.37 -40.95
N LYS A 173 -16.01 -11.71 -39.66
CA LYS A 173 -15.44 -10.86 -38.59
C LYS A 173 -14.03 -11.26 -38.16
N ALA A 174 -13.54 -12.42 -38.61
CA ALA A 174 -12.27 -12.97 -38.13
C ALA A 174 -11.05 -12.39 -38.91
N PRO A 175 -10.02 -11.86 -38.23
CA PRO A 175 -8.83 -11.35 -38.90
C PRO A 175 -8.04 -12.46 -39.64
N PRO A 176 -7.09 -12.10 -40.53
CA PRO A 176 -6.20 -13.05 -41.18
C PRO A 176 -5.38 -13.87 -40.17
N VAL A 177 -5.13 -15.13 -40.51
CA VAL A 177 -4.33 -16.05 -39.69
C VAL A 177 -2.83 -15.73 -39.81
N PRO A 178 -2.06 -15.67 -38.70
CA PRO A 178 -0.61 -15.59 -38.76
C PRO A 178 -0.01 -16.83 -39.46
N GLN A 179 0.69 -16.65 -40.58
CA GLN A 179 1.32 -17.75 -41.29
C GLN A 179 2.60 -18.23 -40.60
N LEU A 180 2.74 -19.55 -40.42
CA LEU A 180 3.97 -20.19 -39.98
C LEU A 180 4.96 -20.30 -41.15
N THR A 181 6.08 -19.58 -41.08
CA THR A 181 7.16 -19.68 -42.08
C THR A 181 7.98 -20.96 -41.90
N PRO A 182 8.40 -21.66 -42.97
CA PRO A 182 9.02 -23.00 -42.86
C PRO A 182 10.35 -23.08 -42.10
N SER A 183 11.06 -21.95 -41.94
CA SER A 183 12.43 -21.91 -41.40
C SER A 183 12.60 -22.41 -39.96
N LYS A 184 11.51 -22.64 -39.21
CA LYS A 184 11.57 -23.19 -37.84
C LYS A 184 11.63 -24.72 -37.76
N VAL A 185 11.32 -25.46 -38.83
CA VAL A 185 11.27 -26.93 -38.79
C VAL A 185 12.66 -27.57 -38.68
N LEU A 186 13.69 -26.91 -39.23
CA LEU A 186 15.05 -27.44 -39.33
C LEU A 186 15.88 -27.39 -38.02
N GLU A 187 15.40 -26.70 -36.99
CA GLU A 187 16.07 -26.65 -35.67
C GLU A 187 15.53 -27.69 -34.68
N GLU A 188 14.36 -28.30 -34.93
CA GLU A 188 13.77 -29.32 -34.05
C GLU A 188 14.03 -30.76 -34.53
N GLU A 189 14.20 -31.01 -35.84
CA GLU A 189 14.50 -32.36 -36.37
C GLU A 189 15.92 -32.86 -36.02
N THR A 190 16.88 -31.95 -35.81
CA THR A 190 18.26 -32.29 -35.42
C THR A 190 18.37 -32.70 -33.95
N SER A 191 17.40 -32.36 -33.10
CA SER A 191 17.36 -32.76 -31.69
C SER A 191 16.89 -34.21 -31.45
N ASN A 192 16.38 -34.89 -32.49
CA ASN A 192 15.64 -36.17 -32.35
C ASN A 192 16.38 -37.40 -32.92
N ARG A 193 17.72 -37.36 -33.03
CA ARG A 193 18.51 -38.51 -33.57
C ARG A 193 19.54 -39.13 -32.62
N ASP A 194 19.95 -38.43 -31.57
CA ASP A 194 20.92 -38.95 -30.60
C ASP A 194 20.27 -39.17 -29.23
N ILE A 195 19.64 -40.36 -29.06
CA ILE A 195 19.57 -41.15 -27.81
C ILE A 195 18.98 -42.52 -28.20
N GLN A 196 19.86 -43.53 -28.32
CA GLN A 196 19.50 -44.95 -28.26
C GLN A 196 20.72 -45.72 -27.72
N GLU A 197 20.50 -46.87 -27.09
CA GLU A 197 21.49 -47.72 -26.39
C GLU A 197 22.13 -47.17 -25.09
N VAL A 198 21.57 -47.57 -23.94
CA VAL A 198 22.30 -48.33 -22.90
C VAL A 198 21.27 -49.18 -22.08
N PRO A 199 21.67 -50.26 -21.38
CA PRO A 199 20.82 -51.45 -21.26
C PRO A 199 20.07 -51.65 -19.93
N THR A 200 19.01 -52.45 -19.97
CA THR A 200 18.25 -52.93 -18.80
C THR A 200 18.85 -54.23 -18.23
N PRO A 201 19.01 -54.39 -16.89
CA PRO A 201 19.47 -55.64 -16.30
C PRO A 201 18.35 -56.71 -16.25
N VAL A 202 18.72 -57.99 -16.43
CA VAL A 202 17.78 -59.13 -16.48
C VAL A 202 18.12 -60.20 -15.45
N SER A 203 17.11 -60.66 -14.70
CA SER A 203 17.05 -61.99 -14.05
C SER A 203 15.65 -62.24 -13.45
N PRO A 204 15.12 -63.49 -13.46
CA PRO A 204 14.87 -64.29 -14.66
C PRO A 204 13.51 -65.03 -14.65
N GLN A 205 13.25 -65.83 -15.70
CA GLN A 205 12.19 -66.87 -15.82
C GLN A 205 10.78 -66.37 -16.29
N PRO A 206 9.90 -67.22 -16.88
CA PRO A 206 10.00 -67.42 -18.34
C PRO A 206 8.67 -67.52 -19.13
N ALA A 207 8.79 -67.28 -20.44
CA ALA A 207 8.09 -67.94 -21.56
C ALA A 207 6.53 -67.99 -21.62
N GLY A 208 5.99 -67.25 -22.60
CA GLY A 208 4.84 -67.66 -23.42
C GLY A 208 3.45 -67.15 -23.01
N THR A 209 2.50 -66.93 -23.94
CA THR A 209 2.60 -66.85 -25.42
C THR A 209 1.41 -66.06 -25.98
N GLU A 210 1.55 -65.51 -27.19
CA GLU A 210 0.50 -65.24 -28.19
C GLU A 210 -0.79 -64.44 -27.84
N ALA A 211 -0.78 -63.18 -28.29
CA ALA A 211 -1.58 -62.67 -29.42
C ALA A 211 -3.13 -62.51 -29.35
N ASN A 212 -3.57 -61.33 -29.86
CA ASN A 212 -4.86 -61.05 -30.51
C ASN A 212 -6.15 -61.12 -29.64
N ALA A 213 -7.29 -60.53 -30.03
CA ALA A 213 -7.60 -59.34 -30.83
C ALA A 213 -9.10 -59.00 -30.58
N ASP A 214 -9.57 -57.84 -31.06
CA ASP A 214 -10.99 -57.38 -31.08
C ASP A 214 -11.70 -57.26 -29.69
N SER A 215 -12.29 -56.13 -29.27
CA SER A 215 -13.36 -55.32 -29.88
C SER A 215 -14.66 -56.09 -30.19
N PRO A 216 -15.87 -55.50 -30.06
CA PRO A 216 -16.25 -54.26 -29.33
C PRO A 216 -17.58 -54.42 -28.51
N ARG A 217 -18.18 -53.28 -28.11
CA ARG A 217 -19.61 -53.03 -27.81
C ARG A 217 -20.12 -53.07 -26.34
N ASN A 218 -20.45 -51.85 -25.88
CA ASN A 218 -21.62 -51.46 -25.05
C ASN A 218 -22.94 -52.19 -25.42
N PRO A 219 -24.02 -52.21 -24.58
CA PRO A 219 -24.49 -50.99 -23.87
C PRO A 219 -25.29 -51.14 -22.53
N ASP A 220 -25.71 -49.96 -22.05
CA ASP A 220 -26.99 -49.61 -21.36
C ASP A 220 -27.31 -49.82 -19.85
N ILE A 221 -27.40 -48.66 -19.17
CA ILE A 221 -28.57 -48.10 -18.42
C ILE A 221 -29.12 -48.82 -17.17
N GLY A 222 -29.27 -48.06 -16.07
CA GLY A 222 -30.20 -48.39 -14.96
C GLY A 222 -30.16 -47.43 -13.75
N ASP A 223 -31.07 -46.45 -13.68
CA ASP A 223 -31.27 -45.57 -12.51
C ASP A 223 -32.08 -46.22 -11.36
N ARG A 224 -31.83 -45.79 -10.11
CA ARG A 224 -32.89 -45.53 -9.08
C ARG A 224 -32.38 -44.85 -7.80
N ILE A 225 -33.32 -44.21 -7.08
CA ILE A 225 -33.13 -43.38 -5.87
C ILE A 225 -33.93 -43.98 -4.70
N VAL A 226 -33.42 -43.90 -3.46
CA VAL A 226 -34.16 -44.00 -2.18
C VAL A 226 -33.53 -43.04 -1.15
N GLU A 227 -34.33 -42.54 -0.20
CA GLU A 227 -33.97 -41.50 0.79
C GLU A 227 -33.72 -42.06 2.22
N GLU A 228 -32.87 -41.36 3.00
CA GLU A 228 -32.97 -41.02 4.46
C GLU A 228 -33.34 -42.09 5.56
N PRO A 229 -33.34 -41.75 6.88
CA PRO A 229 -32.38 -40.96 7.68
C PRO A 229 -31.98 -41.66 9.02
N HIS A 230 -31.13 -41.05 9.86
CA HIS A 230 -31.40 -40.74 11.30
C HIS A 230 -30.18 -40.15 12.07
N GLU A 231 -30.39 -39.76 13.34
CA GLU A 231 -29.57 -38.82 14.12
C GLU A 231 -28.91 -39.45 15.38
N ALA A 232 -27.76 -38.89 15.80
CA ALA A 232 -27.41 -38.54 17.21
C ALA A 232 -27.26 -39.66 18.30
N PRO A 233 -26.80 -39.36 19.55
CA PRO A 233 -25.70 -38.46 19.96
C PRO A 233 -24.78 -38.97 21.11
N MET A 234 -23.69 -38.20 21.36
CA MET A 234 -23.09 -37.84 22.67
C MET A 234 -22.24 -38.79 23.55
N ASN A 235 -21.23 -38.14 24.19
CA ASN A 235 -20.62 -38.37 25.52
C ASN A 235 -19.73 -39.61 25.79
N GLU A 236 -18.75 -39.60 26.72
CA GLU A 236 -17.89 -38.56 27.35
C GLU A 236 -16.84 -39.27 28.28
N ASN A 237 -15.83 -38.56 28.80
CA ASN A 237 -14.91 -38.99 29.90
C ASN A 237 -13.92 -40.13 29.58
N ALA A 238 -12.75 -40.30 30.24
CA ALA A 238 -11.95 -39.43 31.12
C ALA A 238 -10.47 -39.92 31.17
N ILE A 239 -9.59 -39.15 31.83
CA ILE A 239 -8.15 -39.45 32.04
C ILE A 239 -7.92 -40.18 33.38
N PRO A 240 -6.95 -41.10 33.45
CA PRO A 240 -6.11 -41.23 34.65
C PRO A 240 -4.59 -41.23 34.35
N GLU A 241 -3.78 -40.89 35.36
CA GLU A 241 -2.33 -40.68 35.24
C GLU A 241 -1.48 -41.92 35.53
N GLY A 242 -0.37 -42.05 34.79
CA GLY A 242 0.98 -42.19 35.38
C GLY A 242 1.43 -43.51 36.03
N SER A 243 2.49 -44.12 35.47
CA SER A 243 3.59 -44.72 36.25
C SER A 243 4.87 -44.83 35.40
N ARG A 244 6.03 -45.02 36.04
CA ARG A 244 7.36 -45.13 35.38
C ARG A 244 7.83 -46.58 35.36
N VAL A 245 8.60 -46.95 34.33
CA VAL A 245 9.94 -47.58 34.43
C VAL A 245 10.55 -47.63 33.02
N ALA A 246 11.89 -47.61 32.90
CA ALA A 246 12.60 -47.52 31.62
C ALA A 246 13.41 -48.78 31.29
N ARG A 247 13.54 -49.10 29.99
CA ARG A 247 14.76 -49.71 29.41
C ARG A 247 14.85 -49.58 27.88
N THR A 248 16.06 -49.26 27.46
CA THR A 248 16.66 -49.14 26.13
C THR A 248 16.33 -50.22 25.09
N LEU A 249 16.16 -49.79 23.82
CA LEU A 249 16.50 -50.52 22.58
C LEU A 249 17.03 -49.49 21.53
N PRO A 250 17.65 -49.90 20.40
CA PRO A 250 18.75 -49.14 19.78
C PRO A 250 18.41 -48.29 18.54
N THR A 251 19.45 -47.63 18.03
CA THR A 251 19.52 -46.74 16.86
C THR A 251 18.91 -47.29 15.57
N GLY A 252 18.10 -46.45 14.90
CA GLY A 252 17.79 -46.55 13.47
C GLY A 252 17.74 -45.13 12.89
N HIS A 253 18.36 -44.91 11.72
CA HIS A 253 18.39 -43.59 11.10
C HIS A 253 16.99 -43.17 10.61
N SER A 254 16.64 -41.90 10.86
CA SER A 254 15.52 -41.22 10.21
C SER A 254 15.93 -39.78 9.90
N THR A 255 15.40 -39.23 8.80
CA THR A 255 15.88 -37.97 8.20
C THR A 255 15.46 -36.76 9.04
N GLU A 256 16.41 -35.93 9.44
CA GLU A 256 16.13 -34.77 10.28
C GLU A 256 15.31 -33.70 9.55
N GLN A 257 14.22 -33.27 10.21
CA GLN A 257 13.52 -32.03 9.89
C GLN A 257 14.21 -30.88 10.64
N PRO A 258 14.40 -29.70 10.02
CA PRO A 258 14.81 -28.50 10.75
C PRO A 258 13.65 -27.99 11.62
N LEU A 259 13.50 -28.58 12.81
CA LEU A 259 12.56 -28.15 13.83
C LEU A 259 12.99 -26.79 14.38
N LEU A 260 12.08 -25.80 14.34
CA LEU A 260 12.26 -24.44 14.85
C LEU A 260 12.52 -24.44 16.37
N GLN A 261 13.79 -24.55 16.75
CA GLN A 261 14.21 -24.54 18.15
C GLN A 261 14.14 -23.10 18.69
N LYS A 262 13.23 -22.84 19.66
CA LYS A 262 13.01 -21.50 20.24
C LYS A 262 14.22 -21.02 21.05
N THR A 263 15.18 -20.38 20.41
CA THR A 263 16.25 -19.60 21.06
C THR A 263 15.67 -18.33 21.66
N GLN A 264 15.67 -18.18 22.99
CA GLN A 264 15.25 -16.93 23.63
C GLN A 264 16.34 -15.85 23.44
N PRO A 265 16.00 -14.62 22.98
CA PRO A 265 16.99 -13.57 22.76
C PRO A 265 17.60 -13.10 24.09
N ARG A 266 18.93 -13.25 24.21
CA ARG A 266 19.67 -12.98 25.45
C ARG A 266 19.97 -11.48 25.60
N VAL A 267 19.03 -10.73 26.17
CA VAL A 267 19.21 -9.30 26.48
C VAL A 267 20.48 -9.08 27.32
N GLN A 268 21.48 -8.42 26.74
CA GLN A 268 22.69 -8.01 27.47
C GLN A 268 22.33 -6.92 28.50
N LYS A 269 22.91 -7.00 29.70
CA LYS A 269 22.81 -5.90 30.68
C LYS A 269 23.73 -4.75 30.25
N PRO A 270 23.26 -3.49 30.24
CA PRO A 270 24.09 -2.36 29.85
C PRO A 270 25.22 -2.12 30.86
N ALA A 271 26.35 -1.59 30.37
CA ALA A 271 27.39 -1.02 31.21
C ALA A 271 26.89 0.25 31.93
N ASP A 272 27.55 0.65 33.02
CA ASP A 272 27.03 1.68 33.93
C ASP A 272 27.34 3.12 33.44
N ASP A 273 26.60 3.58 32.41
CA ASP A 273 26.55 4.98 31.90
C ASP A 273 26.30 6.04 32.98
N ARG A 274 25.90 5.59 34.18
CA ARG A 274 25.75 6.39 35.38
C ARG A 274 27.00 7.19 35.71
N LEU A 275 28.20 6.67 35.45
CA LEU A 275 29.44 7.38 35.77
C LEU A 275 29.58 8.68 34.96
N PHE A 276 29.41 8.60 33.64
CA PHE A 276 29.43 9.76 32.74
C PHE A 276 28.25 10.71 32.99
N THR A 277 27.06 10.16 33.26
CA THR A 277 25.87 10.96 33.59
C THR A 277 26.08 11.78 34.87
N CYS A 278 26.59 11.15 35.93
CA CYS A 278 26.93 11.82 37.18
C CYS A 278 28.07 12.84 37.01
N ALA A 279 29.08 12.54 36.18
CA ALA A 279 30.17 13.48 35.88
C ALA A 279 29.66 14.74 35.14
N ALA A 280 28.80 14.58 34.13
CA ALA A 280 28.21 15.70 33.40
C ALA A 280 27.30 16.59 34.27
N VAL A 281 26.47 15.97 35.12
CA VAL A 281 25.65 16.69 36.11
C VAL A 281 26.52 17.39 37.15
N GLY A 282 27.54 16.71 37.68
CA GLY A 282 28.49 17.28 38.64
C GLY A 282 29.27 18.47 38.08
N LEU A 283 29.76 18.38 36.83
CA LEU A 283 30.42 19.47 36.14
C LEU A 283 29.47 20.67 35.91
N THR A 284 28.22 20.40 35.54
CA THR A 284 27.20 21.45 35.37
C THR A 284 26.91 22.17 36.69
N ILE A 285 26.76 21.43 37.80
CA ILE A 285 26.59 22.00 39.14
C ILE A 285 27.83 22.80 39.54
N ALA A 286 29.04 22.29 39.30
CA ALA A 286 30.29 22.98 39.61
C ALA A 286 30.42 24.32 38.84
N ILE A 287 30.07 24.35 37.55
CA ILE A 287 30.04 25.58 36.75
C ILE A 287 29.04 26.59 37.30
N VAL A 288 27.81 26.16 37.63
CA VAL A 288 26.78 27.04 38.23
C VAL A 288 27.23 27.58 39.60
N VAL A 289 27.83 26.74 40.45
CA VAL A 289 28.37 27.15 41.76
C VAL A 289 29.56 28.10 41.61
N LEU A 290 30.45 27.90 40.63
CA LEU A 290 31.57 28.81 40.35
C LEU A 290 31.08 30.17 39.83
N LEU A 291 30.06 30.19 38.95
CA LEU A 291 29.43 31.42 38.48
C LEU A 291 28.73 32.17 39.62
N LEU A 292 27.97 31.47 40.48
CA LEU A 292 27.37 32.05 41.69
C LEU A 292 28.42 32.59 42.67
N LYS A 293 29.51 31.84 42.91
CA LYS A 293 30.60 32.26 43.79
C LYS A 293 31.35 33.48 43.24
N LYS A 294 31.55 33.55 41.92
CA LYS A 294 32.13 34.73 41.24
C LYS A 294 31.16 35.92 41.29
N PHE A 295 29.85 35.69 41.13
CA PHE A 295 28.81 36.71 41.28
C PHE A 295 28.72 37.28 42.70
N MET A 296 28.68 36.44 43.74
CA MET A 296 28.69 36.92 45.13
C MET A 296 29.95 37.74 45.45
N LYS A 297 31.12 37.33 44.94
CA LYS A 297 32.38 38.06 45.13
C LYS A 297 32.47 39.37 44.33
N ALA A 298 31.72 39.49 43.23
CA ALA A 298 31.61 40.72 42.43
C ALA A 298 30.49 41.68 42.90
N SER A 299 29.46 41.17 43.56
CA SER A 299 28.25 41.93 43.93
C SER A 299 28.34 42.63 45.30
N GLY A 300 29.48 42.56 45.98
CA GLY A 300 29.77 43.37 47.17
C GLY A 300 28.95 43.08 48.44
N TYR A 301 28.11 42.05 48.47
CA TYR A 301 27.21 41.74 49.59
C TYR A 301 27.92 41.06 50.78
N GLY A 302 28.77 41.84 51.48
CA GLY A 302 29.31 41.51 52.79
C GLY A 302 28.68 42.39 53.88
N ALA A 303 27.85 41.79 54.74
CA ALA A 303 27.13 42.40 55.87
C ALA A 303 26.05 43.46 55.52
N GLY A 304 24.88 43.42 56.18
CA GLY A 304 23.91 44.54 56.13
C GLY A 304 22.42 44.22 56.29
N SER A 305 21.95 44.13 57.55
CA SER A 305 20.56 44.43 57.97
C SER A 305 19.39 43.52 57.52
N ARG A 306 18.18 43.86 58.01
CA ARG A 306 16.90 43.13 57.92
C ARG A 306 15.79 44.03 57.34
N ARG A 307 14.70 43.41 56.85
CA ARG A 307 13.46 44.03 56.30
C ARG A 307 13.68 44.70 54.93
N MET A 308 12.72 44.76 54.00
CA MET A 308 11.26 44.61 54.10
C MET A 308 10.68 43.58 53.12
N ALA A 309 9.43 43.18 53.36
CA ALA A 309 8.55 42.54 52.38
C ALA A 309 7.48 43.54 51.92
N GLY A 310 7.03 43.44 50.67
CA GLY A 310 5.91 44.23 50.15
C GLY A 310 5.77 44.24 48.63
N LEU A 311 4.52 44.28 48.16
CA LEU A 311 4.09 44.62 46.80
C LEU A 311 4.60 43.72 45.65
N ALA A 312 3.86 42.64 45.41
CA ALA A 312 3.75 42.01 44.09
C ALA A 312 2.29 42.08 43.61
N THR A 313 2.06 42.49 42.36
CA THR A 313 0.78 42.30 41.64
C THR A 313 1.07 41.85 40.20
N PRO A 314 0.47 40.75 39.67
CA PRO A 314 0.87 40.19 38.39
C PRO A 314 -0.17 40.36 37.27
N VAL A 315 0.13 41.16 36.23
CA VAL A 315 -0.67 41.22 34.99
C VAL A 315 0.22 41.22 33.74
N ALA A 316 1.02 40.15 33.57
CA ALA A 316 1.83 39.94 32.36
C ALA A 316 2.05 38.45 31.96
N GLY A 317 1.90 37.49 32.89
CA GLY A 317 2.35 36.10 32.69
C GLY A 317 1.48 35.17 31.83
N GLN A 318 0.26 35.55 31.48
CA GLN A 318 -0.73 34.63 30.88
C GLN A 318 -0.78 34.58 29.35
N ARG A 319 -0.04 35.44 28.61
CA ARG A 319 0.02 35.37 27.13
C ARG A 319 1.29 34.74 26.56
N TRP A 320 2.37 34.64 27.35
CA TRP A 320 3.62 34.02 26.92
C TRP A 320 3.64 32.50 27.12
N THR A 321 2.94 32.01 28.14
CA THR A 321 2.91 30.59 28.51
C THR A 321 2.23 29.71 27.46
N GLU A 322 1.18 30.18 26.79
CA GLU A 322 0.50 29.42 25.75
C GLU A 322 1.34 29.30 24.46
N GLN A 323 2.04 30.36 24.04
CA GLN A 323 2.86 30.31 22.81
C GLN A 323 4.17 29.52 23.00
N VAL A 324 4.84 29.61 24.15
CA VAL A 324 6.06 28.82 24.40
C VAL A 324 5.75 27.33 24.58
N THR A 325 4.60 26.98 25.18
CA THR A 325 4.19 25.57 25.35
C THR A 325 3.88 24.89 24.00
N LEU A 326 3.52 25.65 22.96
CA LEU A 326 3.31 25.12 21.60
C LEU A 326 4.60 24.75 20.84
N MET A 327 5.79 25.13 21.34
CA MET A 327 7.09 24.69 20.81
C MET A 327 7.79 23.65 21.71
N ALA A 328 7.10 23.13 22.74
CA ALA A 328 7.65 22.16 23.68
C ALA A 328 7.37 20.70 23.25
N ASP A 329 8.31 20.12 22.49
CA ASP A 329 8.34 18.71 22.05
C ASP A 329 8.00 17.70 23.17
N CYS A 330 7.18 16.70 22.82
CA CYS A 330 6.78 15.57 23.65
C CYS A 330 7.95 14.89 24.40
N SER A 331 9.16 14.85 23.84
CA SER A 331 10.37 14.32 24.50
C SER A 331 10.59 14.90 25.90
N TRP A 332 10.17 16.14 26.16
CA TRP A 332 10.47 16.85 27.40
C TRP A 332 9.60 16.49 28.60
N LYS A 333 8.34 16.06 28.39
CA LYS A 333 7.50 15.60 29.52
C LYS A 333 8.07 14.34 30.17
N GLU A 334 8.51 13.38 29.36
CA GLU A 334 9.00 12.09 29.85
C GLU A 334 10.26 12.22 30.71
N ARG A 335 11.19 13.11 30.33
CA ARG A 335 12.49 13.31 30.99
C ARG A 335 12.38 13.80 32.45
N MET A 336 11.35 14.58 32.79
CA MET A 336 11.20 15.19 34.12
C MET A 336 10.31 14.39 35.09
N THR A 337 9.43 13.52 34.58
CA THR A 337 8.46 12.73 35.38
C THR A 337 9.06 12.01 36.60
N PRO A 338 10.22 11.31 36.52
CA PRO A 338 10.76 10.53 37.63
C PRO A 338 11.14 11.35 38.87
N MET A 339 11.44 12.65 38.69
CA MET A 339 11.90 13.52 39.77
C MET A 339 10.72 14.16 40.52
N ALA A 340 9.68 14.57 39.80
CA ALA A 340 8.48 15.19 40.39
C ALA A 340 7.76 14.25 41.37
N GLY A 341 7.71 12.94 41.09
CA GLY A 341 7.12 11.95 42.00
C GLY A 341 7.89 11.79 43.32
N ARG A 342 9.24 11.89 43.29
CA ARG A 342 10.09 11.74 44.48
C ARG A 342 10.14 13.00 45.34
N ILE A 343 10.09 14.19 44.75
CA ILE A 343 10.02 15.46 45.50
C ILE A 343 8.74 15.52 46.34
N ARG A 344 7.61 15.02 45.81
CA ARG A 344 6.33 15.00 46.55
C ARG A 344 6.37 14.12 47.79
N GLY A 345 7.03 12.96 47.73
CA GLY A 345 7.19 12.04 48.86
C GLY A 345 8.22 12.47 49.93
N LEU A 346 8.94 13.58 49.72
CA LEU A 346 9.97 14.08 50.64
C LEU A 346 9.55 15.35 51.41
N LEU A 347 8.31 15.83 51.22
CA LEU A 347 7.83 17.10 51.79
C LEU A 347 6.65 16.96 52.76
N GLU A 348 6.10 15.76 52.94
CA GLU A 348 4.91 15.52 53.79
C GLU A 348 5.30 15.00 55.18
N GLY A 349 5.71 15.94 56.06
CA GLY A 349 5.76 15.75 57.52
C GLY A 349 4.40 16.03 58.19
N PRO A 350 4.14 15.54 59.41
CA PRO A 350 2.78 15.41 59.94
C PRO A 350 2.27 16.58 60.82
N ARG A 351 0.94 16.79 60.81
CA ARG A 351 0.11 17.66 61.72
C ARG A 351 0.25 19.18 61.49
N THR A 352 -0.74 20.06 61.72
CA THR A 352 -2.20 20.01 62.03
C THR A 352 -2.83 21.41 61.86
N GLY A 353 -4.13 21.52 61.52
CA GLY A 353 -4.98 22.65 61.99
C GLY A 353 -5.64 23.63 60.97
N LEU A 354 -6.99 23.62 60.96
CA LEU A 354 -7.92 24.79 60.94
C LEU A 354 -7.88 25.93 59.87
N VAL A 355 -8.78 25.82 58.88
CA VAL A 355 -10.00 26.68 58.67
C VAL A 355 -9.94 28.14 58.10
N LYS A 356 -10.72 28.37 57.01
CA LYS A 356 -11.38 29.63 56.48
C LYS A 356 -10.52 30.78 55.84
N VAL A 357 -11.00 31.65 54.91
CA VAL A 357 -12.09 31.60 53.87
C VAL A 357 -12.03 32.79 52.85
N GLN A 358 -12.69 32.65 51.67
CA GLN A 358 -13.21 33.64 50.67
C GLN A 358 -12.39 34.84 50.11
N ALA A 359 -12.41 34.96 48.76
CA ALA A 359 -12.81 36.15 47.94
C ALA A 359 -12.94 35.69 46.46
N LEU A 360 -14.05 35.83 45.72
CA LEU A 360 -14.73 37.00 45.10
C LEU A 360 -14.10 37.55 43.79
N VAL A 361 -14.97 37.97 42.86
CA VAL A 361 -14.80 38.31 41.42
C VAL A 361 -15.62 39.60 41.12
N PRO A 362 -15.73 40.20 39.90
CA PRO A 362 -15.07 40.01 38.59
C PRO A 362 -14.62 41.33 37.86
N GLY A 363 -14.20 41.24 36.58
CA GLY A 363 -14.10 42.37 35.63
C GLY A 363 -14.01 41.93 34.15
N ARG A 364 -14.53 42.71 33.18
CA ARG A 364 -14.60 42.38 31.72
C ARG A 364 -14.48 43.62 30.80
N THR A 365 -13.76 43.49 29.68
CA THR A 365 -13.91 44.18 28.35
C THR A 365 -12.99 43.44 27.33
N ARG A 366 -13.29 43.14 26.04
CA ARG A 366 -13.72 43.91 24.82
C ARG A 366 -12.71 45.03 24.44
N ALA A 367 -12.34 45.35 23.19
CA ALA A 367 -12.37 44.77 21.81
C ALA A 367 -11.16 45.41 21.04
N ALA A 368 -10.86 45.38 19.73
CA ALA A 368 -11.36 44.87 18.43
C ALA A 368 -10.11 44.62 17.52
N GLU A 369 -10.03 44.02 16.31
CA GLU A 369 -10.94 43.65 15.19
C GLU A 369 -10.98 44.66 13.98
N TRP A 370 -10.92 44.14 12.73
CA TRP A 370 -10.95 44.81 11.39
C TRP A 370 -9.66 45.54 10.90
N GLY A 371 -9.37 45.65 9.58
CA GLY A 371 -10.05 45.13 8.37
C GLY A 371 -9.22 45.31 7.07
N GLU A 372 -9.69 44.76 5.94
CA GLU A 372 -8.96 44.69 4.64
C GLU A 372 -9.27 45.87 3.67
N SER A 373 -8.41 46.13 2.67
CA SER A 373 -8.76 46.21 1.21
C SER A 373 -7.73 46.96 0.33
N ARG A 374 -7.38 46.34 -0.81
CA ARG A 374 -6.98 46.87 -2.16
C ARG A 374 -6.26 48.23 -2.32
N GLY A 375 -5.18 48.25 -3.11
CA GLY A 375 -4.68 49.46 -3.79
C GLY A 375 -3.40 49.26 -4.64
N ASN A 376 -3.40 49.79 -5.88
CA ASN A 376 -2.20 49.91 -6.74
C ASN A 376 -1.32 51.10 -6.30
N GLY A 377 -0.01 51.08 -6.59
CA GLY A 377 0.83 52.29 -6.48
C GLY A 377 2.33 52.08 -6.65
N MET A 378 2.93 52.68 -7.69
CA MET A 378 4.37 52.61 -8.00
C MET A 378 5.22 53.67 -7.25
N ASN A 379 6.54 53.42 -7.19
CA ASN A 379 7.64 54.38 -7.01
C ASN A 379 7.82 55.09 -5.64
N GLY A 380 9.08 55.23 -5.18
CA GLY A 380 9.38 55.86 -3.88
C GLY A 380 10.86 55.99 -3.43
N LYS A 381 11.81 56.18 -4.35
CA LYS A 381 13.20 56.64 -4.07
C LYS A 381 13.18 58.08 -3.49
N VAL A 382 14.10 58.63 -2.65
CA VAL A 382 15.30 58.13 -1.92
C VAL A 382 15.89 59.25 -0.99
N LYS A 383 16.70 58.90 0.04
CA LYS A 383 17.76 59.72 0.75
C LYS A 383 17.46 61.04 1.55
N ASN A 384 18.12 61.09 2.73
CA ASN A 384 19.00 62.17 3.28
C ASN A 384 18.50 63.45 4.02
N ARG A 385 18.85 63.47 5.33
CA ARG A 385 19.77 64.40 6.06
C ARG A 385 19.40 65.89 6.35
N ARG A 386 19.85 66.31 7.55
CA ARG A 386 20.12 67.68 8.09
C ARG A 386 18.84 68.49 8.41
N SER A 387 18.55 68.80 9.68
CA SER A 387 19.17 69.79 10.62
C SER A 387 18.84 71.24 10.23
N ASP A 388 18.55 72.17 11.16
CA ASP A 388 19.11 72.32 12.52
C ASP A 388 18.27 73.25 13.46
N VAL A 389 18.76 73.51 14.68
CA VAL A 389 18.41 74.60 15.66
C VAL A 389 17.09 74.53 16.48
N GLY A 390 17.14 73.74 17.55
CA GLY A 390 17.18 74.17 18.97
C GLY A 390 16.41 75.38 19.56
N ARG A 391 15.68 75.11 20.66
CA ARG A 391 15.70 75.81 21.99
C ARG A 391 14.92 74.95 23.02
N GLY A 392 15.17 75.09 24.32
CA GLY A 392 14.55 74.19 25.33
C GLY A 392 14.36 74.79 26.74
N ARG A 393 13.87 73.96 27.67
CA ARG A 393 13.80 74.22 29.13
C ARG A 393 14.07 72.92 29.91
N SER A 394 14.60 73.05 31.13
CA SER A 394 14.99 71.93 32.00
C SER A 394 13.92 71.64 33.06
N TYR A 395 13.66 70.36 33.31
CA TYR A 395 12.99 69.85 34.52
C TYR A 395 13.67 68.53 34.96
N HIS A 396 13.59 68.20 36.25
CA HIS A 396 14.44 67.17 36.86
C HIS A 396 14.10 65.73 36.42
N SER A 397 15.15 64.99 36.07
CA SER A 397 15.09 63.56 35.73
C SER A 397 15.48 62.71 36.94
N ASN A 398 14.53 61.99 37.53
CA ASN A 398 14.83 60.87 38.44
C ASN A 398 15.50 59.73 37.64
N ARG A 399 16.85 59.73 37.62
CA ARG A 399 17.62 58.63 37.01
C ARG A 399 17.51 57.38 37.88
N VAL A 400 16.70 56.41 37.46
CA VAL A 400 16.86 55.02 37.90
C VAL A 400 18.24 54.54 37.42
N ASN A 401 19.03 53.93 38.30
CA ASN A 401 20.39 53.52 37.97
C ASN A 401 20.38 52.34 36.96
N PRO A 402 20.96 52.46 35.75
CA PRO A 402 20.97 51.40 34.75
C PRO A 402 21.60 50.07 35.22
N GLN A 403 22.45 50.11 36.25
CA GLN A 403 23.02 48.91 36.86
C GLN A 403 21.96 48.02 37.53
N ILE A 404 20.84 48.60 37.99
CA ILE A 404 19.79 47.86 38.73
C ILE A 404 18.91 47.04 37.78
N GLU A 405 18.54 47.58 36.61
CA GLU A 405 17.80 46.79 35.60
C GLU A 405 18.66 45.66 35.04
N MET A 406 19.93 45.92 34.71
CA MET A 406 20.84 44.85 34.27
C MET A 406 21.01 43.77 35.35
N ALA A 407 21.07 44.14 36.64
CA ALA A 407 21.16 43.18 37.74
C ALA A 407 19.91 42.27 37.88
N PHE A 408 18.74 42.69 37.40
CA PHE A 408 17.53 41.86 37.38
C PHE A 408 17.46 40.94 36.16
N TRP A 409 17.81 41.44 34.97
CA TRP A 409 17.77 40.65 33.73
C TRP A 409 18.95 39.68 33.59
N TRP A 410 20.14 40.01 34.11
CA TRP A 410 21.33 39.17 33.95
C TRP A 410 21.19 37.77 34.56
N PRO A 411 20.65 37.57 35.78
CA PRO A 411 20.36 36.24 36.31
C PRO A 411 19.39 35.44 35.43
N LEU A 412 18.38 36.09 34.84
CA LEU A 412 17.41 35.44 33.95
C LEU A 412 18.05 35.04 32.61
N ILE A 413 18.93 35.89 32.05
CA ILE A 413 19.69 35.59 30.84
C ILE A 413 20.70 34.46 31.09
N VAL A 414 21.41 34.47 32.23
CA VAL A 414 22.33 33.40 32.63
C VAL A 414 21.58 32.09 32.88
N LEU A 415 20.39 32.12 33.50
CA LEU A 415 19.53 30.95 33.65
C LEU A 415 19.00 30.43 32.32
N ALA A 416 18.61 31.32 31.38
CA ALA A 416 18.16 30.94 30.05
C ALA A 416 19.30 30.32 29.22
N LEU A 417 20.51 30.87 29.29
CA LEU A 417 21.70 30.33 28.64
C LEU A 417 22.15 29.01 29.29
N ALA A 418 22.13 28.89 30.61
CA ALA A 418 22.42 27.65 31.32
C ALA A 418 21.36 26.56 31.01
N PHE A 419 20.09 26.94 30.91
CA PHE A 419 19.01 26.05 30.47
C PHE A 419 19.19 25.63 29.01
N ALA A 420 19.52 26.55 28.10
CA ALA A 420 19.79 26.24 26.69
C ALA A 420 21.04 25.36 26.51
N LEU A 421 22.11 25.62 27.26
CA LEU A 421 23.32 24.80 27.27
C LEU A 421 23.05 23.41 27.87
N CYS A 422 22.28 23.33 28.97
CA CYS A 422 21.87 22.04 29.54
C CYS A 422 20.92 21.29 28.59
N ARG A 423 20.00 21.98 27.90
CA ARG A 423 19.14 21.42 26.84
C ARG A 423 19.98 20.84 25.70
N PHE A 424 21.05 21.54 25.29
CA PHE A 424 21.99 21.12 24.26
C PHE A 424 22.83 19.91 24.70
N LEU A 425 23.42 19.94 25.90
CA LEU A 425 24.16 18.81 26.47
C LEU A 425 23.26 17.57 26.67
N LEU A 426 22.01 17.75 27.11
CA LEU A 426 21.00 16.67 27.19
C LEU A 426 20.42 16.26 25.83
N MET A 427 20.78 16.94 24.75
CA MET A 427 20.54 16.49 23.37
C MET A 427 21.72 15.68 22.81
N LEU A 428 22.94 15.95 23.29
CA LEU A 428 24.16 15.23 22.93
C LEU A 428 24.34 13.91 23.68
N ILE A 429 23.72 13.72 24.85
CA ILE A 429 23.64 12.41 25.50
C ILE A 429 22.61 11.56 24.73
N PRO A 430 23.01 10.48 24.04
CA PRO A 430 22.07 9.61 23.34
C PRO A 430 21.13 8.93 24.34
N PRO A 431 19.87 8.65 23.97
CA PRO A 431 19.03 7.80 24.80
C PRO A 431 19.68 6.41 24.89
N ASN A 432 19.74 5.83 26.09
CA ASN A 432 20.18 4.44 26.22
C ASN A 432 19.15 3.53 25.52
N VAL A 433 19.58 2.94 24.41
CA VAL A 433 18.81 2.07 23.53
C VAL A 433 19.52 0.72 23.53
N PRO A 434 18.86 -0.36 23.99
CA PRO A 434 19.49 -1.68 24.00
C PRO A 434 19.78 -2.10 22.55
N SER A 435 20.94 -2.70 22.31
CA SER A 435 21.13 -3.49 21.09
C SER A 435 20.32 -4.77 21.22
N ILE A 436 19.84 -5.26 20.07
CA ILE A 436 19.28 -6.60 19.92
C ILE A 436 20.31 -7.47 19.22
N ASP A 437 20.31 -8.74 19.57
CA ASP A 437 21.08 -9.78 18.89
C ASP A 437 20.10 -10.57 18.01
N VAL A 438 20.50 -10.84 16.76
CA VAL A 438 19.67 -11.46 15.74
C VAL A 438 20.56 -12.43 14.97
N ASP A 439 20.31 -13.72 15.14
CA ASP A 439 21.03 -14.76 14.42
C ASP A 439 20.79 -14.63 12.91
N ALA A 440 21.88 -14.57 12.17
CA ALA A 440 21.97 -14.46 10.72
C ALA A 440 22.88 -15.55 10.11
N SER A 441 23.29 -16.54 10.90
CA SER A 441 24.22 -17.59 10.47
C SER A 441 23.67 -18.42 9.30
N ASP A 442 22.36 -18.69 9.28
CA ASP A 442 21.65 -19.43 8.23
C ASP A 442 21.50 -18.67 6.90
N VAL A 443 21.51 -17.33 6.93
CA VAL A 443 21.44 -16.50 5.71
C VAL A 443 22.83 -16.12 5.19
N LEU A 444 23.85 -16.14 6.06
CA LEU A 444 25.26 -15.94 5.71
C LEU A 444 26.00 -17.24 5.37
N ASP A 445 25.47 -18.42 5.71
CA ASP A 445 26.04 -19.69 5.26
C ASP A 445 25.83 -19.85 3.75
N ASP A 446 26.92 -19.79 3.00
CA ASP A 446 26.95 -20.10 1.58
C ASP A 446 26.76 -21.59 1.29
N GLY A 447 26.88 -22.44 2.32
CA GLY A 447 26.81 -23.90 2.28
C GLY A 447 28.08 -24.53 1.71
N THR A 448 28.27 -25.83 1.99
CA THR A 448 29.30 -26.67 1.34
C THR A 448 28.92 -27.07 -0.10
N GLN A 449 28.20 -26.20 -0.81
CA GLN A 449 27.95 -26.29 -2.24
C GLN A 449 29.31 -26.24 -2.97
N PRO A 450 29.61 -27.18 -3.89
CA PRO A 450 30.88 -27.15 -4.61
C PRO A 450 31.01 -25.87 -5.44
N LYS A 451 32.21 -25.27 -5.44
CA LYS A 451 32.49 -24.00 -6.14
C LYS A 451 32.60 -24.14 -7.67
N GLU A 452 32.22 -25.29 -8.22
CA GLU A 452 32.34 -25.64 -9.62
C GLU A 452 30.94 -25.81 -10.23
N ASN A 453 30.60 -24.91 -11.15
CA ASN A 453 29.47 -25.02 -12.10
C ASN A 453 28.05 -25.15 -11.51
N SER A 454 27.70 -24.36 -10.49
CA SER A 454 26.35 -24.32 -9.89
C SER A 454 25.30 -23.47 -10.64
N PHE A 455 25.53 -23.12 -11.92
CA PHE A 455 24.52 -22.53 -12.81
C PHE A 455 23.52 -23.59 -13.32
N ILE A 456 22.75 -24.22 -12.42
CA ILE A 456 21.95 -25.41 -12.74
C ILE A 456 20.45 -25.23 -12.44
N TYR A 457 19.69 -25.21 -13.54
CA TYR A 457 18.30 -25.68 -13.70
C TYR A 457 17.21 -25.18 -12.72
N ILE A 458 16.35 -24.31 -13.23
CA ILE A 458 15.03 -24.03 -12.63
C ILE A 458 14.10 -25.23 -12.91
N PRO A 459 13.47 -25.85 -11.89
CA PRO A 459 12.52 -26.93 -12.11
C PRO A 459 11.24 -26.42 -12.79
N SER A 460 10.85 -27.05 -13.90
CA SER A 460 9.73 -26.64 -14.78
C SER A 460 8.32 -26.69 -14.16
N ARG A 461 8.17 -26.98 -12.86
CA ARG A 461 6.88 -27.18 -12.19
C ARG A 461 6.90 -26.60 -10.77
N ARG A 462 6.26 -25.43 -10.59
CA ARG A 462 6.11 -24.78 -9.26
C ARG A 462 5.39 -25.73 -8.29
N GLN A 463 6.00 -26.02 -7.14
CA GLN A 463 5.37 -26.77 -6.05
C GLN A 463 4.45 -25.84 -5.25
N MET A 464 3.13 -26.05 -5.30
CA MET A 464 2.19 -25.06 -4.76
C MET A 464 2.13 -24.99 -3.23
N ASP A 465 2.70 -25.99 -2.53
CA ASP A 465 2.88 -26.01 -1.07
C ASP A 465 4.12 -25.22 -0.60
N LYS A 466 5.02 -24.80 -1.50
CA LYS A 466 6.33 -24.22 -1.15
C LYS A 466 6.74 -23.06 -2.04
N VAL A 467 7.14 -21.96 -1.40
CA VAL A 467 7.85 -20.87 -2.05
C VAL A 467 9.34 -21.22 -2.10
N GLN A 468 9.84 -21.62 -3.28
CA GLN A 468 11.26 -21.79 -3.54
C GLN A 468 11.92 -20.42 -3.80
N CYS A 469 13.06 -20.16 -3.16
CA CYS A 469 13.78 -18.89 -3.22
C CYS A 469 15.13 -19.07 -3.93
N TYR A 470 15.49 -18.13 -4.79
CA TYR A 470 16.73 -18.14 -5.59
C TYR A 470 17.30 -16.73 -5.63
N GLU A 471 18.63 -16.60 -5.64
CA GLU A 471 19.31 -15.33 -5.90
C GLU A 471 19.20 -15.02 -7.40
N PRO A 472 18.50 -13.94 -7.84
CA PRO A 472 18.34 -13.64 -9.26
C PRO A 472 19.68 -13.44 -9.98
N ALA A 473 20.65 -12.83 -9.29
CA ALA A 473 21.97 -12.53 -9.84
C ALA A 473 22.81 -13.77 -10.25
N THR A 474 22.56 -14.94 -9.67
CA THR A 474 23.39 -16.14 -9.82
C THR A 474 22.58 -17.40 -10.11
N MET A 475 21.26 -17.35 -9.94
CA MET A 475 20.36 -18.50 -9.78
C MET A 475 20.72 -19.46 -8.62
N LYS A 476 21.57 -19.04 -7.67
CA LYS A 476 21.87 -19.83 -6.47
C LYS A 476 20.60 -20.04 -5.66
N TYR A 477 20.27 -21.30 -5.37
CA TYR A 477 19.14 -21.65 -4.52
C TYR A 477 19.37 -21.20 -3.07
N LEU A 478 18.42 -20.43 -2.52
CA LEU A 478 18.46 -19.85 -1.17
C LEU A 478 17.62 -20.66 -0.15
N GLY A 479 16.92 -21.70 -0.60
CA GLY A 479 16.05 -22.53 0.23
C GLY A 479 14.56 -22.37 -0.11
N TYR A 480 13.68 -22.76 0.81
CA TYR A 480 12.23 -22.68 0.62
C TYR A 480 11.49 -22.37 1.92
N PHE A 481 10.29 -21.80 1.77
CA PHE A 481 9.34 -21.53 2.85
C PHE A 481 7.97 -22.14 2.52
N PRO A 482 7.16 -22.54 3.51
CA PRO A 482 5.81 -23.06 3.25
C PRO A 482 4.92 -21.97 2.64
N ALA A 483 4.08 -22.35 1.68
CA ALA A 483 2.99 -21.50 1.20
C ALA A 483 1.78 -21.71 2.12
N LEU A 484 1.45 -20.71 2.96
CA LEU A 484 0.37 -20.83 3.95
C LEU A 484 -1.00 -20.93 3.28
N LYS A 485 -1.77 -21.93 3.71
CA LYS A 485 -3.14 -22.18 3.27
C LYS A 485 -4.12 -21.17 3.88
N PRO A 486 -5.32 -20.97 3.29
CA PRO A 486 -6.28 -19.98 3.76
C PRO A 486 -6.63 -20.04 5.25
N ASP A 487 -6.72 -21.23 5.86
CA ASP A 487 -7.04 -21.37 7.29
C ASP A 487 -5.86 -21.02 8.21
N GLU A 488 -4.63 -21.35 7.82
CA GLU A 488 -3.42 -20.94 8.54
C GLU A 488 -3.31 -19.40 8.57
N VAL A 489 -3.67 -18.73 7.48
CA VAL A 489 -3.71 -17.26 7.40
C VAL A 489 -4.75 -16.69 8.37
N LYS A 490 -5.97 -17.25 8.43
CA LYS A 490 -7.00 -16.87 9.40
C LYS A 490 -6.50 -17.04 10.83
N GLU A 491 -5.81 -18.14 11.13
CA GLU A 491 -5.21 -18.37 12.45
C GLU A 491 -4.17 -17.30 12.83
N ARG A 492 -3.24 -16.95 11.94
CA ARG A 492 -2.26 -15.88 12.20
C ARG A 492 -2.95 -14.55 12.50
N VAL A 493 -3.97 -14.18 11.72
CA VAL A 493 -4.77 -12.96 11.93
C VAL A 493 -5.52 -13.00 13.26
N VAL A 494 -6.04 -14.16 13.68
CA VAL A 494 -6.67 -14.35 15.00
C VAL A 494 -5.67 -14.17 16.14
N GLN A 495 -4.42 -14.64 16.01
CA GLN A 495 -3.39 -14.38 17.03
C GLN A 495 -2.98 -12.89 17.05
N ALA A 496 -2.78 -12.28 15.88
CA ALA A 496 -2.49 -10.84 15.76
C ALA A 496 -3.61 -9.98 16.37
N SER A 497 -4.87 -10.37 16.23
CA SER A 497 -6.02 -9.69 16.85
C SER A 497 -5.99 -9.76 18.39
N LYS A 498 -5.54 -10.89 18.98
CA LYS A 498 -5.34 -11.02 20.43
C LYS A 498 -4.18 -10.13 20.91
N ALA A 499 -3.05 -10.16 20.20
CA ALA A 499 -1.87 -9.34 20.48
C ALA A 499 -2.19 -7.84 20.39
N GLN A 500 -2.93 -7.43 19.37
CA GLN A 500 -3.34 -6.05 19.15
C GLN A 500 -4.17 -5.49 20.31
N LYS A 501 -5.10 -6.27 20.88
CA LYS A 501 -5.95 -5.84 22.01
C LYS A 501 -5.17 -5.56 23.30
N ILE A 502 -3.94 -6.08 23.38
CA ILE A 502 -2.95 -5.73 24.41
C ILE A 502 -2.18 -4.49 23.95
N TRP A 503 -1.62 -4.51 22.74
CA TRP A 503 -0.76 -3.44 22.21
C TRP A 503 -1.46 -2.08 22.01
N ALA A 504 -2.77 -2.05 21.75
CA ALA A 504 -3.55 -0.81 21.68
C ALA A 504 -3.45 0.04 22.96
N LYS A 505 -3.19 -0.60 24.11
CA LYS A 505 -3.02 0.02 25.43
C LYS A 505 -1.58 0.48 25.70
N SER A 506 -0.63 0.18 24.81
CA SER A 506 0.78 0.60 24.93
C SER A 506 0.92 2.13 24.85
N SER A 507 1.90 2.66 25.58
CA SER A 507 2.20 4.10 25.59
C SER A 507 3.06 4.52 24.40
N PHE A 508 2.95 5.78 23.95
CA PHE A 508 3.84 6.32 22.92
C PHE A 508 5.33 6.23 23.29
N LYS A 509 5.68 6.25 24.58
CA LYS A 509 7.03 5.97 25.06
C LYS A 509 7.53 4.58 24.65
N GLN A 510 6.70 3.56 24.83
CA GLN A 510 6.99 2.16 24.48
C GLN A 510 7.09 1.99 22.96
N ARG A 511 6.15 2.56 22.21
CA ARG A 511 6.16 2.56 20.73
C ARG A 511 7.38 3.27 20.15
N ARG A 512 7.74 4.44 20.69
CA ARG A 512 8.98 5.17 20.32
C ARG A 512 10.25 4.41 20.74
N GLN A 513 10.24 3.61 21.80
CA GLN A 513 11.42 2.82 22.17
C GLN A 513 11.65 1.66 21.18
N PHE A 514 10.59 0.97 20.75
CA PHE A 514 10.65 -0.05 19.69
C PHE A 514 11.27 0.53 18.41
N LEU A 515 10.78 1.70 17.99
CA LEU A 515 11.33 2.42 16.84
C LEU A 515 12.81 2.80 16.99
N ARG A 516 13.27 3.20 18.19
CA ARG A 516 14.71 3.48 18.42
C ARG A 516 15.58 2.23 18.33
N ILE A 517 15.08 1.10 18.82
CA ILE A 517 15.81 -0.19 18.77
C ILE A 517 15.96 -0.63 17.31
N LEU A 518 14.90 -0.54 16.51
CA LEU A 518 14.98 -0.79 15.07
C LEU A 518 15.95 0.17 14.38
N LEU A 519 15.85 1.48 14.61
CA LEU A 519 16.77 2.46 14.00
C LEU A 519 18.24 2.17 14.33
N LYS A 520 18.52 1.82 15.59
CA LYS A 520 19.87 1.45 16.05
C LYS A 520 20.38 0.23 15.29
N TYR A 521 19.61 -0.87 15.29
CA TYR A 521 19.98 -2.10 14.59
C TYR A 521 20.18 -1.88 13.09
N ILE A 522 19.30 -1.12 12.44
CA ILE A 522 19.40 -0.83 11.00
C ILE A 522 20.69 -0.07 10.68
N VAL A 523 21.08 0.91 11.51
CA VAL A 523 22.34 1.65 11.31
C VAL A 523 23.56 0.78 11.61
N GLU A 524 23.51 -0.05 12.67
CA GLU A 524 24.60 -0.95 13.08
C GLU A 524 24.80 -2.13 12.11
N HIS A 525 23.76 -2.57 11.38
CA HIS A 525 23.76 -3.76 10.50
C HIS A 525 23.33 -3.47 9.05
N GLN A 526 23.47 -2.23 8.57
CA GLN A 526 23.00 -1.82 7.23
C GLN A 526 23.62 -2.64 6.08
N GLU A 527 24.88 -3.07 6.22
CA GLU A 527 25.58 -3.89 5.23
C GLU A 527 24.93 -5.26 5.05
N LEU A 528 24.68 -5.98 6.16
CA LEU A 528 23.96 -7.26 6.19
C LEU A 528 22.55 -7.14 5.59
N ILE A 529 21.82 -6.08 5.93
CA ILE A 529 20.46 -5.85 5.39
C ILE A 529 20.52 -5.61 3.88
N CYS A 530 21.51 -4.84 3.40
CA CYS A 530 21.74 -4.61 1.97
C CYS A 530 22.15 -5.89 1.23
N GLU A 531 23.03 -6.72 1.80
CA GLU A 531 23.47 -7.98 1.18
C GLU A 531 22.29 -8.95 1.02
N ILE A 532 21.47 -9.11 2.07
CA ILE A 532 20.29 -9.97 2.04
C ILE A 532 19.25 -9.46 1.02
N SER A 533 19.04 -8.14 0.92
CA SER A 533 18.19 -7.55 -0.14
C SER A 533 18.81 -7.68 -1.54
N SER A 534 20.13 -7.59 -1.67
CA SER A 534 20.87 -7.78 -2.92
C SER A 534 20.70 -9.22 -3.43
N ARG A 535 20.87 -10.22 -2.55
CA ARG A 535 20.71 -11.64 -2.87
C ARG A 535 19.28 -11.98 -3.27
N ASP A 536 18.28 -11.59 -2.48
CA ASP A 536 16.88 -11.99 -2.74
C ASP A 536 16.24 -11.26 -3.94
N THR A 537 16.85 -10.17 -4.46
CA THR A 537 16.22 -9.33 -5.51
C THR A 537 17.12 -8.95 -6.68
N GLY A 538 18.41 -9.30 -6.65
CA GLY A 538 19.38 -9.00 -7.70
C GLY A 538 19.90 -7.55 -7.76
N LYS A 539 19.39 -6.63 -6.92
CA LYS A 539 19.78 -5.20 -6.91
C LYS A 539 21.21 -4.97 -6.39
N THR A 540 21.82 -3.83 -6.74
CA THR A 540 23.15 -3.48 -6.19
C THR A 540 23.10 -3.10 -4.71
N MET A 541 24.21 -3.27 -3.99
CA MET A 541 24.37 -2.81 -2.60
C MET A 541 24.10 -1.30 -2.44
N VAL A 542 24.40 -0.49 -3.45
CA VAL A 542 24.13 0.96 -3.46
C VAL A 542 22.63 1.23 -3.60
N ASP A 543 21.95 0.55 -4.53
CA ASP A 543 20.50 0.71 -4.70
C ASP A 543 19.71 0.13 -3.52
N ALA A 544 20.26 -0.88 -2.83
CA ALA A 544 19.74 -1.39 -1.56
C ALA A 544 19.90 -0.35 -0.43
N SER A 545 21.08 0.27 -0.30
CA SER A 545 21.29 1.34 0.69
C SER A 545 20.33 2.53 0.49
N LEU A 546 20.15 2.96 -0.77
CA LEU A 546 19.22 4.03 -1.14
C LEU A 546 17.74 3.65 -0.92
N GLY A 547 17.32 2.48 -1.39
CA GLY A 547 15.91 2.06 -1.42
C GLY A 547 15.39 1.37 -0.15
N GLU A 548 16.24 0.62 0.55
CA GLU A 548 15.88 -0.13 1.77
C GLU A 548 16.20 0.66 3.05
N ILE A 549 17.45 1.14 3.17
CA ILE A 549 17.98 1.65 4.43
C ILE A 549 17.58 3.10 4.64
N MET A 550 17.91 3.98 3.69
CA MET A 550 17.72 5.42 3.84
C MET A 550 16.24 5.79 4.01
N THR A 551 15.37 5.22 3.18
CA THR A 551 13.90 5.36 3.22
C THR A 551 13.31 4.91 4.57
N THR A 552 13.78 3.79 5.11
CA THR A 552 13.29 3.22 6.39
C THR A 552 13.80 4.02 7.58
N CYS A 553 15.06 4.47 7.56
CA CYS A 553 15.63 5.35 8.57
C CYS A 553 14.88 6.69 8.65
N GLU A 554 14.50 7.30 7.51
CA GLU A 554 13.66 8.50 7.50
C GLU A 554 12.24 8.23 8.00
N LYS A 555 11.60 7.11 7.60
CA LYS A 555 10.28 6.72 8.12
C LYS A 555 10.27 6.62 9.64
N ILE A 556 11.29 5.96 10.20
CA ILE A 556 11.46 5.81 11.64
C ILE A 556 11.74 7.16 12.31
N THR A 557 12.63 7.99 11.74
CA THR A 557 13.00 9.30 12.28
C THR A 557 11.82 10.27 12.30
N TRP A 558 10.97 10.26 11.26
CA TRP A 558 9.73 11.03 11.22
C TRP A 558 8.70 10.54 12.26
N LEU A 559 8.47 9.23 12.38
CA LEU A 559 7.56 8.69 13.42
C LEU A 559 8.08 8.97 14.84
N LEU A 560 9.40 8.95 15.05
CA LEU A 560 10.05 9.25 16.32
C LEU A 560 9.93 10.72 16.73
N SER A 561 9.86 11.65 15.78
CA SER A 561 9.80 13.10 16.01
C SER A 561 8.35 13.61 16.03
N GLU A 562 7.61 13.38 14.95
CA GLU A 562 6.29 13.95 14.70
C GLU A 562 5.13 12.97 14.95
N GLY A 563 5.32 11.66 14.80
CA GLY A 563 4.24 10.67 14.73
C GLY A 563 3.16 10.78 15.83
N GLU A 564 3.56 10.97 17.10
CA GLU A 564 2.61 11.09 18.23
C GLU A 564 1.67 12.30 18.10
N ARG A 565 2.15 13.42 17.53
CA ARG A 565 1.36 14.63 17.32
C ARG A 565 0.14 14.35 16.44
N TRP A 566 0.31 13.51 15.43
CA TRP A 566 -0.67 13.29 14.36
C TRP A 566 -1.73 12.24 14.69
N VAL A 567 -1.52 11.40 15.71
CA VAL A 567 -2.54 10.46 16.22
C VAL A 567 -3.19 10.91 17.55
N ARG A 568 -2.80 12.07 18.09
CA ARG A 568 -3.49 12.68 19.23
C ARG A 568 -4.81 13.37 18.80
N PRO A 569 -5.80 13.50 19.71
CA PRO A 569 -7.05 14.18 19.39
C PRO A 569 -6.90 15.64 18.95
N GLU A 570 -7.50 15.98 17.82
CA GLU A 570 -7.53 17.34 17.27
C GLU A 570 -8.81 18.08 17.66
N TYR A 571 -8.70 19.21 18.34
CA TYR A 571 -9.86 20.06 18.63
C TYR A 571 -10.27 20.88 17.40
N ARG A 572 -11.58 20.93 17.15
CA ARG A 572 -12.18 21.64 16.00
C ARG A 572 -13.25 22.62 16.49
N SER A 573 -13.51 23.67 15.71
CA SER A 573 -14.55 24.66 16.05
C SER A 573 -15.93 24.02 16.03
N SER A 574 -16.72 24.22 17.08
CA SER A 574 -18.12 23.77 17.15
C SER A 574 -19.10 24.76 16.48
N GLY A 575 -18.63 25.91 15.99
CA GLY A 575 -19.49 26.96 15.43
C GLY A 575 -20.27 27.75 16.50
N ARG A 576 -21.12 28.69 16.04
CA ARG A 576 -21.88 29.62 16.90
C ARG A 576 -23.05 28.96 17.61
N SER A 577 -23.84 28.17 16.89
CA SER A 577 -25.01 27.44 17.41
C SER A 577 -24.65 26.43 18.52
N MET A 578 -23.47 25.80 18.41
CA MET A 578 -22.98 24.81 19.38
C MET A 578 -21.83 25.36 20.22
N LEU A 579 -21.83 26.65 20.59
CA LEU A 579 -20.82 27.25 21.47
C LEU A 579 -20.70 26.53 22.83
N HIS A 580 -21.79 25.93 23.30
CA HIS A 580 -21.86 25.10 24.51
C HIS A 580 -21.23 23.71 24.37
N LYS A 581 -20.84 23.30 23.16
CA LYS A 581 -20.14 22.05 22.87
C LYS A 581 -18.64 22.24 22.71
N LYS A 582 -17.90 21.15 22.82
CA LYS A 582 -16.47 21.04 22.54
C LYS A 582 -16.29 19.89 21.55
N SER A 583 -15.81 20.19 20.35
CA SER A 583 -15.69 19.22 19.25
C SER A 583 -14.23 18.79 19.08
N LYS A 584 -14.01 17.50 18.89
CA LYS A 584 -12.69 16.92 18.59
C LYS A 584 -12.81 15.78 17.59
N VAL A 585 -11.72 15.52 16.88
CA VAL A 585 -11.48 14.30 16.11
C VAL A 585 -10.50 13.45 16.91
N GLU A 586 -10.79 12.18 17.10
CA GLU A 586 -9.91 11.20 17.74
C GLU A 586 -9.45 10.17 16.72
N PHE A 587 -8.23 9.64 16.89
CA PHE A 587 -7.65 8.60 16.05
C PHE A 587 -7.42 7.37 16.93
N HIS A 588 -8.17 6.30 16.65
CA HIS A 588 -8.08 5.02 17.34
C HIS A 588 -7.46 3.98 16.39
N PRO A 589 -6.74 2.95 16.85
CA PRO A 589 -6.31 1.86 15.96
C PRO A 589 -7.55 1.16 15.36
N LEU A 590 -7.40 0.65 14.14
CA LEU A 590 -8.44 -0.11 13.43
C LEU A 590 -8.59 -1.51 14.03
N GLY A 591 -7.47 -2.22 14.22
CA GLY A 591 -7.43 -3.62 14.56
C GLY A 591 -6.18 -4.29 13.98
N VAL A 592 -6.34 -5.37 13.23
CA VAL A 592 -5.27 -5.98 12.43
C VAL A 592 -5.26 -5.35 11.03
N VAL A 593 -4.11 -4.83 10.61
CA VAL A 593 -3.86 -4.44 9.23
C VAL A 593 -3.30 -5.65 8.48
N GLY A 594 -3.82 -5.97 7.30
CA GLY A 594 -3.14 -6.83 6.34
C GLY A 594 -2.29 -5.97 5.41
N ALA A 595 -1.05 -6.38 5.17
CA ALA A 595 -0.23 -5.82 4.10
C ALA A 595 0.14 -6.91 3.09
N ILE A 596 0.03 -6.60 1.80
CA ILE A 596 0.48 -7.48 0.71
C ILE A 596 1.51 -6.67 -0.08
N VAL A 597 2.75 -7.15 -0.17
CA VAL A 597 3.89 -6.29 -0.50
C VAL A 597 4.81 -6.85 -1.59
N SER A 598 5.29 -5.98 -2.47
CA SER A 598 6.13 -6.32 -3.63
C SER A 598 7.59 -6.63 -3.26
N TRP A 599 8.23 -7.44 -4.12
CA TRP A 599 9.63 -7.89 -3.99
C TRP A 599 10.67 -6.80 -4.20
N ASN A 600 10.34 -5.68 -4.86
CA ASN A 600 11.36 -4.78 -5.41
C ASN A 600 12.18 -4.03 -4.34
N TYR A 601 11.61 -3.72 -3.18
CA TYR A 601 12.33 -3.19 -2.02
C TYR A 601 11.85 -3.89 -0.73
N PRO A 602 12.20 -5.16 -0.47
CA PRO A 602 11.42 -5.99 0.45
C PRO A 602 11.62 -5.62 1.91
N PHE A 603 12.79 -5.10 2.29
CA PHE A 603 13.00 -4.58 3.64
C PHE A 603 12.10 -3.35 3.87
N HIS A 604 12.17 -2.36 2.98
CA HIS A 604 11.35 -1.16 3.12
C HIS A 604 9.84 -1.46 2.99
N ASN A 605 9.45 -2.32 2.04
CA ASN A 605 8.05 -2.64 1.76
C ASN A 605 7.39 -3.40 2.93
N ILE A 606 8.13 -4.21 3.70
CA ILE A 606 7.66 -4.79 4.98
C ILE A 606 7.61 -3.70 6.05
N PHE A 607 8.68 -2.92 6.21
CA PHE A 607 8.81 -1.99 7.33
C PHE A 607 7.85 -0.80 7.24
N ASN A 608 7.68 -0.16 6.08
CA ASN A 608 6.85 1.04 5.91
C ASN A 608 5.41 0.90 6.45
N PRO A 609 4.60 -0.10 6.04
CA PRO A 609 3.27 -0.32 6.61
C PRO A 609 3.32 -0.81 8.07
N MET A 610 4.28 -1.67 8.43
CA MET A 610 4.45 -2.18 9.80
C MET A 610 4.70 -1.06 10.81
N LEU A 611 5.63 -0.15 10.49
CA LEU A 611 5.99 1.00 11.30
C LEU A 611 4.78 1.91 11.54
N ALA A 612 3.98 2.18 10.51
CA ALA A 612 2.75 2.96 10.64
C ALA A 612 1.67 2.25 11.48
N ALA A 613 1.43 0.96 11.23
CA ALA A 613 0.45 0.15 11.94
C ALA A 613 0.78 -0.03 13.43
N VAL A 614 2.00 -0.47 13.76
CA VAL A 614 2.45 -0.71 15.14
C VAL A 614 2.53 0.61 15.92
N PHE A 615 2.94 1.72 15.29
CA PHE A 615 2.97 3.03 15.97
C PHE A 615 1.56 3.58 16.27
N SER A 616 0.59 3.41 15.37
CA SER A 616 -0.80 3.79 15.61
C SER A 616 -1.51 2.87 16.63
N GLY A 617 -1.02 1.64 16.83
CA GLY A 617 -1.49 0.70 17.86
C GLY A 617 -2.28 -0.48 17.31
N ASN A 618 -2.09 -0.79 16.02
CA ASN A 618 -2.61 -1.96 15.33
C ASN A 618 -1.66 -3.16 15.52
N GLY A 619 -2.17 -4.35 15.21
CA GLY A 619 -1.34 -5.49 14.82
C GLY A 619 -1.24 -5.52 13.29
N ILE A 620 -0.32 -6.31 12.74
CA ILE A 620 -0.15 -6.40 11.29
C ILE A 620 0.30 -7.80 10.84
N VAL A 621 -0.28 -8.28 9.75
CA VAL A 621 0.13 -9.51 9.05
C VAL A 621 0.57 -9.13 7.64
N VAL A 622 1.81 -9.43 7.28
CA VAL A 622 2.45 -9.01 6.01
C VAL A 622 2.67 -10.23 5.11
N LYS A 623 1.91 -10.35 4.01
CA LYS A 623 2.19 -11.31 2.94
C LYS A 623 3.26 -10.72 2.03
N VAL A 624 4.45 -11.32 2.06
CA VAL A 624 5.56 -10.94 1.18
C VAL A 624 5.44 -11.58 -0.20
N SER A 625 6.04 -10.96 -1.22
CA SER A 625 6.24 -11.60 -2.51
C SER A 625 6.95 -12.96 -2.35
N GLU A 626 6.53 -13.93 -3.14
CA GLU A 626 7.22 -15.21 -3.30
C GLU A 626 8.69 -14.99 -3.74
N HIS A 627 8.94 -14.00 -4.61
CA HIS A 627 10.27 -13.54 -5.04
C HIS A 627 11.00 -12.64 -4.01
N ALA A 628 10.55 -12.60 -2.76
CA ALA A 628 11.26 -11.93 -1.66
C ALA A 628 10.97 -12.57 -0.28
N SER A 629 10.70 -13.89 -0.29
CA SER A 629 10.28 -14.61 0.90
C SER A 629 11.44 -15.00 1.82
N TRP A 630 12.66 -15.13 1.29
CA TRP A 630 13.85 -15.48 2.08
C TRP A 630 14.31 -14.30 2.94
N SER A 631 14.48 -13.13 2.34
CA SER A 631 14.80 -11.89 3.06
C SER A 631 13.68 -11.50 4.03
N GLY A 632 12.41 -11.62 3.62
CA GLY A 632 11.25 -11.32 4.46
C GLY A 632 11.19 -12.15 5.76
N CYS A 633 11.53 -13.44 5.69
CA CYS A 633 11.60 -14.31 6.86
C CYS A 633 12.80 -13.99 7.78
N PHE A 634 13.93 -13.53 7.25
CA PHE A 634 15.01 -12.97 8.08
C PHE A 634 14.56 -11.65 8.75
N TYR A 635 13.93 -10.74 8.02
CA TYR A 635 13.51 -9.44 8.53
C TYR A 635 12.44 -9.54 9.64
N LEU A 636 11.62 -10.60 9.65
CA LEU A 636 10.73 -10.90 10.78
C LEU A 636 11.50 -11.10 12.10
N ARG A 637 12.68 -11.74 12.09
CA ARG A 637 13.49 -11.96 13.31
C ARG A 637 13.95 -10.65 13.95
N ILE A 638 14.36 -9.67 13.13
CA ILE A 638 14.73 -8.32 13.57
C ILE A 638 13.55 -7.66 14.29
N ILE A 639 12.36 -7.73 13.68
CA ILE A 639 11.13 -7.14 14.23
C ILE A 639 10.75 -7.83 15.55
N GLN A 640 10.78 -9.16 15.60
CA GLN A 640 10.46 -9.94 16.81
C GLN A 640 11.42 -9.63 17.97
N ALA A 641 12.73 -9.56 17.72
CA ALA A 641 13.72 -9.21 18.75
C ALA A 641 13.53 -7.77 19.28
N ALA A 642 13.23 -6.80 18.42
CA ALA A 642 12.92 -5.42 18.82
C ALA A 642 11.61 -5.31 19.61
N LEU A 643 10.57 -6.08 19.23
CA LEU A 643 9.29 -6.15 19.93
C LEU A 643 9.44 -6.78 21.33
N ALA A 644 10.15 -7.90 21.44
CA ALA A 644 10.47 -8.54 22.72
C ALA A 644 11.21 -7.58 23.67
N SER A 645 12.17 -6.81 23.14
CA SER A 645 12.96 -5.84 23.91
C SER A 645 12.16 -4.65 24.48
N VAL A 646 10.90 -4.46 24.07
CA VAL A 646 9.97 -3.48 24.71
C VAL A 646 8.81 -4.13 25.46
N GLY A 647 8.80 -5.45 25.59
CA GLY A 647 7.67 -6.19 26.19
C GLY A 647 6.37 -6.05 25.39
N ALA A 648 6.46 -6.02 24.06
CA ALA A 648 5.29 -6.18 23.20
C ALA A 648 4.81 -7.65 23.22
N PRO A 649 3.51 -7.91 22.96
CA PRO A 649 2.99 -9.27 22.87
C PRO A 649 3.56 -10.01 21.64
N GLU A 650 3.75 -11.33 21.77
CA GLU A 650 4.04 -12.23 20.64
C GLU A 650 2.95 -12.12 19.55
N ASN A 651 3.33 -12.39 18.30
CA ASN A 651 2.45 -12.41 17.12
C ASN A 651 1.76 -11.06 16.80
N LEU A 652 2.24 -9.93 17.36
CA LEU A 652 1.76 -8.58 17.01
C LEU A 652 2.09 -8.18 15.56
N VAL A 653 3.24 -8.66 15.08
CA VAL A 653 3.68 -8.58 13.68
C VAL A 653 3.97 -9.99 13.20
N GLU A 654 3.30 -10.40 12.13
CA GLU A 654 3.58 -11.64 11.39
C GLU A 654 4.06 -11.29 9.98
N VAL A 655 5.03 -12.04 9.47
CA VAL A 655 5.33 -12.11 8.02
C VAL A 655 4.92 -13.52 7.56
N ILE A 656 4.21 -13.59 6.44
CA ILE A 656 3.68 -14.85 5.88
C ILE A 656 4.05 -15.01 4.40
N THR A 657 4.29 -16.26 4.02
CA THR A 657 4.77 -16.69 2.69
C THR A 657 3.68 -17.50 1.97
N GLY A 658 3.63 -17.40 0.64
CA GLY A 658 2.66 -18.13 -0.19
C GLY A 658 2.27 -17.38 -1.46
N PHE A 659 1.18 -17.79 -2.09
CA PHE A 659 0.75 -17.35 -3.43
C PHE A 659 -0.57 -16.55 -3.37
N ALA A 660 -1.37 -16.60 -4.45
CA ALA A 660 -2.61 -15.84 -4.58
C ALA A 660 -3.65 -16.18 -3.49
N GLU A 661 -3.86 -17.47 -3.20
CA GLU A 661 -4.81 -17.94 -2.16
C GLU A 661 -4.47 -17.39 -0.76
N THR A 662 -3.17 -17.39 -0.41
CA THR A 662 -2.64 -16.81 0.83
C THR A 662 -2.96 -15.31 0.92
N GLY A 663 -2.88 -14.60 -0.22
CA GLY A 663 -3.26 -13.19 -0.33
C GLY A 663 -4.77 -12.96 -0.21
N GLU A 664 -5.58 -13.77 -0.90
CA GLU A 664 -7.06 -13.67 -0.86
C GLU A 664 -7.61 -13.94 0.56
N ALA A 665 -7.06 -14.95 1.23
CA ALA A 665 -7.37 -15.26 2.62
C ALA A 665 -7.02 -14.11 3.56
N LEU A 666 -5.85 -13.46 3.35
CA LEU A 666 -5.46 -12.28 4.12
C LEU A 666 -6.42 -11.10 3.88
N VAL A 667 -6.75 -10.80 2.62
CA VAL A 667 -7.71 -9.73 2.26
C VAL A 667 -9.06 -9.93 2.94
N SER A 668 -9.51 -11.18 3.08
CA SER A 668 -10.82 -11.53 3.62
C SER A 668 -10.89 -11.53 5.16
N SER A 669 -9.75 -11.37 5.87
CA SER A 669 -9.64 -11.67 7.31
C SER A 669 -9.34 -10.47 8.22
N VAL A 670 -9.00 -9.30 7.66
CA VAL A 670 -8.38 -8.16 8.41
C VAL A 670 -9.27 -6.91 8.46
N ASP A 671 -8.99 -6.00 9.39
CA ASP A 671 -9.76 -4.75 9.54
C ASP A 671 -9.40 -3.68 8.48
N LYS A 672 -8.27 -3.83 7.78
CA LYS A 672 -7.81 -2.98 6.66
C LYS A 672 -6.76 -3.69 5.81
N ILE A 673 -6.76 -3.47 4.49
CA ILE A 673 -5.66 -3.84 3.60
C ILE A 673 -4.82 -2.62 3.19
N ILE A 674 -3.50 -2.84 3.07
CA ILE A 674 -2.55 -2.03 2.29
C ILE A 674 -1.92 -2.96 1.26
N PHE A 675 -1.97 -2.61 -0.02
CA PHE A 675 -1.34 -3.37 -1.10
C PHE A 675 -0.31 -2.53 -1.85
N VAL A 676 0.86 -3.12 -2.10
CA VAL A 676 1.92 -2.57 -2.95
C VAL A 676 2.20 -3.54 -4.09
N GLY A 677 1.95 -3.15 -5.35
CA GLY A 677 2.16 -4.03 -6.51
C GLY A 677 1.46 -3.60 -7.79
N SER A 678 1.15 -4.55 -8.69
CA SER A 678 0.66 -4.22 -10.04
C SER A 678 -0.81 -3.78 -10.08
N PRO A 679 -1.21 -2.92 -11.04
CA PRO A 679 -2.60 -2.49 -11.19
C PRO A 679 -3.60 -3.62 -11.42
N GLY A 680 -3.17 -4.73 -12.06
CA GLY A 680 -4.00 -5.92 -12.25
C GLY A 680 -4.38 -6.59 -10.93
N VAL A 681 -3.39 -6.87 -10.07
CA VAL A 681 -3.61 -7.49 -8.75
C VAL A 681 -4.34 -6.54 -7.81
N GLY A 682 -4.08 -5.22 -7.89
CA GLY A 682 -4.82 -4.21 -7.12
C GLY A 682 -6.33 -4.24 -7.38
N LYS A 683 -6.74 -4.48 -8.64
CA LYS A 683 -8.16 -4.63 -9.02
C LYS A 683 -8.78 -5.95 -8.51
N LEU A 684 -7.99 -7.03 -8.38
CA LEU A 684 -8.44 -8.26 -7.72
C LEU A 684 -8.64 -8.07 -6.22
N ILE A 685 -7.67 -7.44 -5.54
CA ILE A 685 -7.72 -7.14 -4.11
C ILE A 685 -8.90 -6.22 -3.78
N MET A 686 -9.16 -5.19 -4.59
CA MET A 686 -10.31 -4.32 -4.42
C MET A 686 -11.64 -5.06 -4.61
N ARG A 687 -11.73 -5.98 -5.57
CA ARG A 687 -12.92 -6.84 -5.76
C ARG A 687 -13.18 -7.68 -4.51
N LYS A 688 -12.15 -8.35 -3.98
CA LYS A 688 -12.29 -9.22 -2.80
C LYS A 688 -12.66 -8.44 -1.55
N ALA A 689 -11.98 -7.32 -1.30
CA ALA A 689 -12.24 -6.47 -0.14
C ALA A 689 -13.67 -5.87 -0.14
N ALA A 690 -14.31 -5.73 -1.31
CA ALA A 690 -15.68 -5.26 -1.43
C ALA A 690 -16.73 -6.28 -0.90
N GLU A 691 -16.41 -7.58 -0.86
CA GLU A 691 -17.30 -8.64 -0.33
C GLU A 691 -17.61 -8.43 1.17
N THR A 692 -16.66 -7.84 1.90
CA THR A 692 -16.69 -7.62 3.35
C THR A 692 -16.58 -6.14 3.76
N LEU A 693 -16.59 -5.22 2.78
CA LEU A 693 -16.39 -3.77 2.95
C LEU A 693 -15.06 -3.38 3.63
N ILE A 694 -14.02 -4.20 3.50
CA ILE A 694 -12.70 -3.94 4.07
C ILE A 694 -12.04 -2.75 3.33
N PRO A 695 -11.56 -1.70 4.04
CA PRO A 695 -10.95 -0.55 3.39
C PRO A 695 -9.56 -0.88 2.85
N VAL A 696 -9.31 -0.57 1.57
CA VAL A 696 -7.99 -0.75 0.93
C VAL A 696 -7.20 0.56 0.83
N THR A 697 -5.88 0.47 0.90
CA THR A 697 -4.94 1.44 0.31
C THR A 697 -4.22 0.70 -0.80
N LEU A 698 -4.20 1.26 -2.02
CA LEU A 698 -3.57 0.64 -3.18
C LEU A 698 -2.44 1.56 -3.67
N GLU A 699 -1.20 1.12 -3.45
CA GLU A 699 0.02 1.76 -3.95
C GLU A 699 0.49 0.97 -5.17
N LEU A 700 0.12 1.45 -6.36
CA LEU A 700 0.26 0.66 -7.59
C LEU A 700 1.34 1.22 -8.52
N GLY A 701 1.61 0.46 -9.60
CA GLY A 701 2.65 0.73 -10.59
C GLY A 701 2.67 2.15 -11.19
N GLY A 702 3.81 2.48 -11.79
CA GLY A 702 4.15 3.81 -12.31
C GLY A 702 4.25 3.88 -13.83
N LYS A 703 4.33 5.11 -14.36
CA LYS A 703 4.79 5.40 -15.73
C LYS A 703 5.26 6.86 -15.77
N ASP A 704 6.13 7.20 -14.83
CA ASP A 704 6.30 8.57 -14.39
C ASP A 704 7.02 9.43 -15.43
N ALA A 705 6.54 10.65 -15.59
CA ALA A 705 7.03 11.59 -16.58
C ALA A 705 8.24 12.36 -16.04
N PHE A 706 9.35 12.34 -16.78
CA PHE A 706 10.56 13.10 -16.49
C PHE A 706 10.70 14.19 -17.56
N ILE A 707 10.41 15.44 -17.19
CA ILE A 707 10.31 16.57 -18.11
C ILE A 707 11.56 17.45 -18.00
N VAL A 708 12.22 17.71 -19.12
CA VAL A 708 13.44 18.52 -19.23
C VAL A 708 13.20 19.72 -20.13
N CYS A 709 13.11 20.92 -19.55
CA CYS A 709 12.99 22.17 -20.28
C CYS A 709 14.34 22.61 -20.88
N GLU A 710 14.32 23.61 -21.75
CA GLU A 710 15.50 24.11 -22.47
C GLU A 710 16.46 24.98 -21.63
N ASP A 711 16.05 25.41 -20.44
CA ASP A 711 16.80 26.31 -19.55
C ASP A 711 17.57 25.57 -18.42
N VAL A 712 17.92 24.30 -18.62
CA VAL A 712 18.59 23.44 -17.63
C VAL A 712 20.10 23.31 -17.85
N ASP A 713 20.84 22.95 -16.79
CA ASP A 713 22.14 22.29 -16.94
C ASP A 713 21.91 20.84 -17.41
N VAL A 714 22.13 20.62 -18.71
CA VAL A 714 21.97 19.32 -19.36
C VAL A 714 22.86 18.24 -18.72
N SER A 715 24.08 18.58 -18.30
CA SER A 715 25.03 17.61 -17.76
C SER A 715 24.62 17.11 -16.37
N HIS A 716 24.10 18.01 -15.54
CA HIS A 716 23.54 17.69 -14.23
C HIS A 716 22.24 16.88 -14.35
N VAL A 717 21.31 17.30 -15.22
CA VAL A 717 20.02 16.61 -15.37
C VAL A 717 20.17 15.23 -16.04
N ALA A 718 21.15 15.03 -16.94
CA ALA A 718 21.45 13.73 -17.53
C ALA A 718 21.88 12.68 -16.49
N GLN A 719 22.65 13.07 -15.46
CA GLN A 719 23.04 12.18 -14.36
C GLN A 719 21.83 11.78 -13.50
N ILE A 720 20.93 12.73 -13.19
CA ILE A 720 19.69 12.44 -12.46
C ILE A 720 18.79 11.53 -13.30
N ALA A 721 18.65 11.80 -14.60
CA ALA A 721 17.87 10.96 -15.52
C ALA A 721 18.40 9.51 -15.57
N ALA A 722 19.72 9.32 -15.63
CA ALA A 722 20.34 8.00 -15.61
C ALA A 722 20.01 7.23 -14.33
N ARG A 723 20.15 7.83 -13.14
CA ARG A 723 19.71 7.19 -11.88
C ARG A 723 18.21 6.91 -11.88
N ALA A 724 17.40 7.83 -12.42
CA ALA A 724 15.94 7.73 -12.44
C ALA A 724 15.40 6.57 -13.29
N ALA A 725 16.10 6.18 -14.36
CA ALA A 725 15.76 5.02 -15.19
C ALA A 725 16.45 3.70 -14.76
N LEU A 726 17.62 3.75 -14.12
CA LEU A 726 18.48 2.58 -13.92
C LEU A 726 18.63 2.10 -12.47
N GLN A 727 18.19 2.89 -11.47
CA GLN A 727 18.23 2.46 -10.06
C GLN A 727 17.52 1.11 -9.85
N SER A 728 18.19 0.14 -9.23
CA SER A 728 17.68 -1.23 -9.05
C SER A 728 17.28 -1.88 -10.38
N SER A 729 18.03 -1.60 -11.45
CA SER A 729 17.77 -2.06 -12.83
C SER A 729 16.42 -1.58 -13.38
N GLY A 730 15.96 -0.39 -12.98
CA GLY A 730 14.67 0.19 -13.38
C GLY A 730 13.45 -0.41 -12.69
N GLN A 731 13.64 -1.32 -11.72
CA GLN A 731 12.58 -2.04 -10.99
C GLN A 731 12.02 -1.18 -9.83
N ASN A 732 11.73 0.08 -10.10
CA ASN A 732 11.30 1.08 -9.11
C ASN A 732 9.98 1.72 -9.55
N CYS A 733 8.94 1.64 -8.70
CA CYS A 733 7.64 2.22 -9.01
C CYS A 733 7.68 3.75 -9.17
N ALA A 734 8.51 4.44 -8.38
CA ALA A 734 8.80 5.87 -8.52
C ALA A 734 9.90 6.15 -9.56
N GLY A 735 10.24 5.19 -10.41
CA GLY A 735 11.21 5.31 -11.49
C GLY A 735 10.68 6.13 -12.67
N ALA A 736 11.58 6.85 -13.33
CA ALA A 736 11.22 7.62 -14.51
C ALA A 736 11.12 6.72 -15.74
N GLU A 737 9.95 6.71 -16.38
CA GLU A 737 9.59 5.73 -17.41
C GLU A 737 9.11 6.37 -18.74
N ARG A 738 9.00 7.70 -18.79
CA ARG A 738 8.75 8.49 -20.02
C ARG A 738 9.56 9.78 -19.94
N PHE A 739 10.57 9.94 -20.78
CA PHE A 739 11.42 11.13 -20.78
C PHE A 739 10.97 12.09 -21.87
N TYR A 740 10.56 13.29 -21.48
CA TYR A 740 10.15 14.36 -22.38
C TYR A 740 11.19 15.46 -22.32
N VAL A 741 11.85 15.75 -23.45
CA VAL A 741 12.96 16.69 -23.51
C VAL A 741 12.66 17.77 -24.55
N HIS A 742 12.81 19.03 -24.18
CA HIS A 742 12.53 20.15 -25.07
C HIS A 742 13.45 20.09 -26.28
N ARG A 743 12.89 20.30 -27.48
CA ARG A 743 13.56 20.12 -28.77
C ARG A 743 14.89 20.87 -28.88
N ASP A 744 15.03 22.01 -28.20
CA ASP A 744 16.19 22.91 -28.32
C ASP A 744 17.41 22.41 -27.52
N VAL A 745 17.22 21.51 -26.54
CA VAL A 745 18.30 20.81 -25.79
C VAL A 745 18.35 19.30 -26.02
N TYR A 746 17.45 18.76 -26.84
CA TYR A 746 17.26 17.32 -27.05
C TYR A 746 18.55 16.59 -27.44
N THR A 747 19.27 17.07 -28.44
CA THR A 747 20.47 16.39 -28.97
C THR A 747 21.55 16.28 -27.91
N SER A 748 21.92 17.40 -27.27
CA SER A 748 22.91 17.44 -26.20
C SER A 748 22.53 16.58 -24.99
N PHE A 749 21.23 16.50 -24.65
CA PHE A 749 20.76 15.64 -23.58
C PHE A 749 20.86 14.15 -23.94
N VAL A 750 20.43 13.77 -25.15
CA VAL A 750 20.56 12.39 -25.65
C VAL A 750 22.03 11.97 -25.73
N ASP A 751 22.93 12.84 -26.22
CA ASP A 751 24.35 12.52 -26.35
C ASP A 751 25.02 12.28 -24.99
N GLU A 752 24.79 13.14 -23.99
CA GLU A 752 25.35 12.98 -22.65
C GLU A 752 24.74 11.77 -21.92
N VAL A 753 23.43 11.53 -22.06
CA VAL A 753 22.77 10.32 -21.54
C VAL A 753 23.35 9.06 -22.20
N VAL A 754 23.51 9.03 -23.52
CA VAL A 754 24.05 7.87 -24.25
C VAL A 754 25.50 7.59 -23.83
N LYS A 755 26.29 8.65 -23.60
CA LYS A 755 27.65 8.56 -23.04
C LYS A 755 27.66 7.96 -21.63
N ILE A 756 26.77 8.40 -20.74
CA ILE A 756 26.61 7.82 -19.40
C ILE A 756 26.20 6.35 -19.49
N VAL A 757 25.13 6.04 -20.23
CA VAL A 757 24.55 4.69 -20.32
C VAL A 757 25.52 3.69 -20.95
N LYS A 758 26.34 4.09 -21.93
CA LYS A 758 27.41 3.25 -22.49
C LYS A 758 28.54 2.93 -21.52
N SER A 759 28.65 3.61 -20.38
CA SER A 759 29.64 3.31 -19.34
C SER A 759 29.12 2.44 -18.19
N VAL A 760 27.78 2.27 -18.08
CA VAL A 760 27.14 1.44 -17.05
C VAL A 760 27.32 -0.04 -17.39
N THR A 761 27.92 -0.80 -16.46
CA THR A 761 28.06 -2.27 -16.58
C THR A 761 27.10 -3.00 -15.63
N ALA A 762 26.28 -3.90 -16.19
CA ALA A 762 25.39 -4.77 -15.44
C ALA A 762 26.07 -6.11 -15.08
N GLY A 763 25.85 -6.64 -13.88
CA GLY A 763 26.40 -7.94 -13.47
C GLY A 763 26.17 -8.29 -12.00
N PRO A 764 26.66 -9.45 -11.54
CA PRO A 764 26.36 -9.99 -10.20
C PRO A 764 26.93 -9.12 -9.08
N PRO A 765 26.08 -8.41 -8.30
CA PRO A 765 26.48 -7.24 -7.51
C PRO A 765 27.36 -7.54 -6.29
N LEU A 766 27.44 -8.81 -5.86
CA LEU A 766 28.29 -9.27 -4.76
C LEU A 766 29.58 -9.95 -5.23
N TYR A 767 29.70 -10.25 -6.52
CA TYR A 767 30.81 -11.00 -7.11
C TYR A 767 31.71 -10.14 -8.00
N GLY A 768 31.40 -8.85 -8.17
CA GLY A 768 32.23 -7.89 -8.88
C GLY A 768 31.71 -6.46 -8.74
N LYS A 769 32.50 -5.48 -9.17
CA LYS A 769 32.09 -4.08 -9.17
C LYS A 769 31.22 -3.78 -10.41
N TYR A 770 29.91 -3.85 -10.22
CA TYR A 770 28.90 -3.53 -11.24
C TYR A 770 28.08 -2.31 -10.83
N ASP A 771 27.65 -1.52 -11.81
CA ASP A 771 26.85 -0.30 -11.60
C ASP A 771 25.35 -0.61 -11.52
N MET A 772 24.94 -1.76 -12.06
CA MET A 772 23.55 -2.22 -12.14
C MET A 772 23.48 -3.74 -11.91
N GLY A 773 22.39 -4.21 -11.31
CA GLY A 773 22.18 -5.61 -10.96
C GLY A 773 21.27 -6.39 -11.92
N ALA A 774 20.79 -7.55 -11.49
CA ALA A 774 19.87 -8.39 -12.25
C ALA A 774 18.40 -7.91 -12.17
N ILE A 775 17.59 -8.41 -13.10
CA ILE A 775 16.13 -8.40 -13.01
C ILE A 775 15.69 -9.57 -12.12
N CYS A 776 14.76 -9.34 -11.20
CA CYS A 776 14.34 -10.33 -10.18
C CYS A 776 13.49 -11.50 -10.74
N MET A 777 12.86 -11.31 -11.91
CA MET A 777 11.96 -12.28 -12.56
C MET A 777 12.45 -12.56 -13.99
N GLN A 778 12.74 -13.83 -14.34
CA GLN A 778 13.21 -14.18 -15.68
C GLN A 778 12.12 -13.91 -16.73
N GLU A 779 10.86 -14.22 -16.43
CA GLU A 779 9.71 -14.01 -17.34
C GLU A 779 9.50 -12.51 -17.70
N HIS A 780 10.05 -11.59 -16.89
CA HIS A 780 9.98 -10.15 -17.15
C HIS A 780 10.97 -9.68 -18.22
N SER A 781 12.08 -10.41 -18.43
CA SER A 781 13.05 -10.09 -19.48
C SER A 781 12.42 -10.23 -20.88
N GLU A 782 11.65 -11.30 -21.10
CA GLU A 782 10.86 -11.50 -22.34
C GLU A 782 9.88 -10.34 -22.60
N ARG A 783 9.19 -9.88 -21.55
CA ARG A 783 8.29 -8.72 -21.61
C ARG A 783 9.03 -7.44 -22.04
N LEU A 784 10.20 -7.17 -21.48
CA LEU A 784 11.02 -6.02 -21.89
C LEU A 784 11.46 -6.13 -23.35
N HIS A 785 11.92 -7.30 -23.79
CA HIS A 785 12.27 -7.55 -25.19
C HIS A 785 11.09 -7.32 -26.14
N SER A 786 9.88 -7.75 -25.76
CA SER A 786 8.63 -7.49 -26.52
C SER A 786 8.29 -5.99 -26.60
N LEU A 787 8.39 -5.25 -25.49
CA LEU A 787 8.16 -3.80 -25.47
C LEU A 787 9.17 -3.02 -26.33
N VAL A 788 10.44 -3.42 -26.32
CA VAL A 788 11.47 -2.84 -27.20
C VAL A 788 11.19 -3.17 -28.67
N LYS A 789 10.79 -4.41 -28.98
CA LYS A 789 10.46 -4.81 -30.35
C LYS A 789 9.29 -4.01 -30.91
N ASP A 790 8.18 -3.86 -30.16
CA ASP A 790 7.02 -3.06 -30.56
C ASP A 790 7.40 -1.59 -30.86
N ALA A 791 8.34 -1.02 -30.09
CA ALA A 791 8.85 0.32 -30.36
C ALA A 791 9.69 0.37 -31.65
N LEU A 792 10.62 -0.57 -31.85
CA LEU A 792 11.47 -0.63 -33.06
C LEU A 792 10.65 -0.87 -34.33
N ASP A 793 9.71 -1.81 -34.31
CA ASP A 793 8.79 -2.11 -35.42
C ASP A 793 7.96 -0.86 -35.83
N LYS A 794 7.75 0.07 -34.90
CA LYS A 794 7.02 1.34 -35.08
C LYS A 794 7.93 2.55 -35.33
N GLY A 795 9.22 2.33 -35.60
CA GLY A 795 10.18 3.38 -36.00
C GLY A 795 10.94 4.06 -34.87
N ALA A 796 10.93 3.52 -33.65
CA ALA A 796 11.89 3.93 -32.61
C ALA A 796 13.31 3.45 -32.95
N GLN A 797 14.32 4.01 -32.29
CA GLN A 797 15.72 3.67 -32.51
C GLN A 797 16.48 3.53 -31.19
N ILE A 798 17.23 2.44 -31.01
CA ILE A 798 18.23 2.34 -29.92
C ILE A 798 19.46 3.16 -30.31
N VAL A 799 19.90 4.07 -29.45
CA VAL A 799 21.08 4.94 -29.67
C VAL A 799 22.22 4.71 -28.68
N GLY A 800 21.93 4.07 -27.55
CA GLY A 800 22.92 3.61 -26.60
C GLY A 800 22.47 2.35 -25.88
N ARG A 801 23.40 1.44 -25.62
CA ARG A 801 23.25 0.37 -24.62
C ARG A 801 24.47 0.35 -23.72
N GLY A 802 24.28 0.01 -22.45
CA GLY A 802 25.35 -0.38 -21.53
C GLY A 802 25.82 -1.81 -21.81
N SER A 803 26.83 -2.25 -21.06
CA SER A 803 27.37 -3.61 -21.12
C SER A 803 26.70 -4.53 -20.10
N VAL A 804 26.72 -5.83 -20.39
CA VAL A 804 26.63 -6.90 -19.38
C VAL A 804 28.05 -7.43 -19.19
N GLY A 805 28.41 -7.81 -17.96
CA GLY A 805 29.72 -8.42 -17.67
C GLY A 805 29.88 -9.80 -18.33
N ASN A 806 31.09 -10.37 -18.25
CA ASN A 806 31.34 -11.77 -18.62
C ASN A 806 30.82 -12.70 -17.52
N ILE A 807 29.50 -12.86 -17.49
CA ILE A 807 28.80 -13.89 -16.70
C ILE A 807 28.81 -15.18 -17.52
N GLY A 808 28.94 -16.34 -16.87
CA GLY A 808 29.18 -17.63 -17.55
C GLY A 808 28.11 -18.01 -18.57
N GLU A 809 28.48 -18.86 -19.53
CA GLU A 809 27.59 -19.38 -20.58
C GLU A 809 26.34 -20.03 -19.95
N GLY A 810 25.21 -19.33 -20.02
CA GLY A 810 23.93 -19.71 -19.39
C GLY A 810 23.30 -18.65 -18.48
N ALA A 811 24.04 -17.65 -18.01
CA ALA A 811 23.56 -16.67 -17.02
C ALA A 811 23.02 -15.33 -17.60
N VAL A 812 22.69 -15.29 -18.90
CA VAL A 812 22.51 -14.02 -19.65
C VAL A 812 21.13 -13.38 -19.44
N ASP A 813 20.06 -14.17 -19.36
CA ASP A 813 18.67 -13.69 -19.49
C ASP A 813 18.22 -12.67 -18.45
N GLN A 814 18.74 -12.75 -17.22
CA GLN A 814 18.34 -11.86 -16.12
C GLN A 814 19.04 -10.49 -16.16
N TYR A 815 20.03 -10.31 -17.04
CA TYR A 815 20.81 -9.07 -17.14
C TYR A 815 20.44 -8.29 -18.40
N PHE A 816 19.28 -7.62 -18.37
CA PHE A 816 18.89 -6.74 -19.46
C PHE A 816 19.82 -5.51 -19.50
N PRO A 817 20.56 -5.25 -20.61
CA PRO A 817 21.51 -4.15 -20.65
C PRO A 817 20.77 -2.80 -20.62
N PRO A 818 21.29 -1.80 -19.87
CA PRO A 818 20.77 -0.42 -19.87
C PRO A 818 20.54 0.07 -21.31
N THR A 819 19.35 0.53 -21.68
CA THR A 819 19.00 0.79 -23.10
C THR A 819 18.33 2.15 -23.31
N VAL A 820 18.93 3.03 -24.13
CA VAL A 820 18.39 4.34 -24.52
C VAL A 820 17.68 4.23 -25.87
N ILE A 821 16.41 4.65 -25.92
CA ILE A 821 15.57 4.58 -27.12
C ILE A 821 15.00 5.96 -27.46
N VAL A 822 15.18 6.39 -28.70
CA VAL A 822 14.70 7.67 -29.25
C VAL A 822 13.66 7.45 -30.34
N ASN A 823 13.05 8.55 -30.83
CA ASN A 823 11.94 8.56 -31.80
C ASN A 823 10.68 7.82 -31.30
N VAL A 824 10.59 7.60 -29.98
CA VAL A 824 9.43 7.00 -29.33
C VAL A 824 8.21 7.93 -29.39
N ASN A 825 7.01 7.35 -29.43
CA ASN A 825 5.75 8.08 -29.37
C ASN A 825 4.65 7.22 -28.73
N HIS A 826 3.52 7.83 -28.38
CA HIS A 826 2.46 7.19 -27.59
C HIS A 826 1.66 6.09 -28.31
N LYS A 827 1.99 5.73 -29.56
CA LYS A 827 1.44 4.55 -30.26
C LYS A 827 2.22 3.26 -29.98
N MET A 828 3.35 3.36 -29.27
CA MET A 828 4.22 2.24 -28.88
C MET A 828 3.86 1.74 -27.49
N LYS A 829 3.81 0.42 -27.29
CA LYS A 829 3.51 -0.21 -25.99
C LYS A 829 4.48 0.28 -24.91
N LEU A 830 5.77 0.46 -25.26
CA LEU A 830 6.81 1.01 -24.37
C LEU A 830 6.48 2.40 -23.77
N MET A 831 5.63 3.21 -24.41
CA MET A 831 5.18 4.51 -23.88
C MET A 831 3.85 4.43 -23.11
N GLN A 832 3.05 3.38 -23.32
CA GLN A 832 1.72 3.18 -22.72
C GLN A 832 1.72 2.26 -21.50
N GLU A 833 2.60 1.26 -21.50
CA GLU A 833 2.73 0.23 -20.47
C GLU A 833 3.94 0.48 -19.57
N GLU A 834 3.79 0.18 -18.29
CA GLU A 834 4.88 0.06 -17.33
C GLU A 834 5.88 -1.02 -17.79
N ALA A 835 7.14 -0.62 -17.94
CA ALA A 835 8.24 -1.49 -18.34
C ALA A 835 8.90 -2.12 -17.10
N PHE A 836 9.07 -1.38 -16.02
CA PHE A 836 9.68 -1.82 -14.76
C PHE A 836 11.08 -2.45 -14.98
N GLY A 837 11.90 -1.81 -15.82
CA GLY A 837 13.20 -2.31 -16.28
C GLY A 837 14.08 -1.20 -16.86
N PRO A 838 15.35 -1.49 -17.22
CA PRO A 838 16.38 -0.46 -17.41
C PRO A 838 16.36 0.14 -18.83
N ILE A 839 15.21 0.70 -19.23
CA ILE A 839 14.97 1.30 -20.54
C ILE A 839 14.64 2.79 -20.38
N MET A 840 15.33 3.64 -21.12
CA MET A 840 15.09 5.09 -21.16
C MET A 840 14.49 5.50 -22.52
N PRO A 841 13.15 5.60 -22.64
CA PRO A 841 12.48 6.09 -23.84
C PRO A 841 12.38 7.63 -23.84
N ILE A 842 12.99 8.29 -24.83
CA ILE A 842 13.14 9.76 -24.91
C ILE A 842 12.39 10.38 -26.10
N MET A 843 11.39 11.21 -25.79
CA MET A 843 10.50 11.91 -26.71
C MET A 843 10.77 13.43 -26.72
N LYS A 844 10.56 14.08 -27.88
CA LYS A 844 10.66 15.54 -28.04
C LYS A 844 9.37 16.24 -27.62
N PHE A 845 9.47 17.48 -27.14
CA PHE A 845 8.37 18.44 -27.06
C PHE A 845 8.83 19.87 -27.43
N SER A 846 7.89 20.78 -27.65
CA SER A 846 8.09 22.16 -28.12
C SER A 846 7.44 23.25 -27.26
N SER A 847 6.47 22.94 -26.40
CA SER A 847 5.90 23.91 -25.43
C SER A 847 5.46 23.27 -24.11
N ASP A 848 5.24 24.11 -23.09
CA ASP A 848 4.79 23.68 -21.76
C ASP A 848 3.39 23.04 -21.81
N GLU A 849 2.51 23.53 -22.69
CA GLU A 849 1.17 22.98 -22.92
C GLU A 849 1.23 21.60 -23.59
N GLU A 850 2.11 21.42 -24.57
CA GLU A 850 2.33 20.13 -25.23
C GLU A 850 2.83 19.07 -24.24
N VAL A 851 3.82 19.41 -23.40
CA VAL A 851 4.36 18.42 -22.46
C VAL A 851 3.42 18.13 -21.29
N VAL A 852 2.59 19.09 -20.87
CA VAL A 852 1.49 18.83 -19.92
C VAL A 852 0.47 17.85 -20.53
N MET A 853 0.08 18.04 -21.79
CA MET A 853 -0.81 17.11 -22.51
C MET A 853 -0.19 15.71 -22.60
N LEU A 854 1.06 15.59 -23.07
CA LEU A 854 1.75 14.30 -23.21
C LEU A 854 1.97 13.60 -21.86
N ALA A 855 2.39 14.32 -20.82
CA ALA A 855 2.60 13.72 -19.50
C ALA A 855 1.28 13.16 -18.93
N ASN A 856 0.16 13.86 -19.15
CA ASN A 856 -1.17 13.50 -18.64
C ASN A 856 -1.87 12.35 -19.37
N ASP A 857 -1.53 12.09 -20.64
CA ASP A 857 -2.12 11.05 -21.51
C ASP A 857 -1.97 9.61 -20.98
N SER A 858 -1.05 9.37 -20.04
CA SER A 858 -0.89 8.06 -19.41
C SER A 858 -2.08 7.67 -18.53
N ARG A 859 -2.47 6.38 -18.58
CA ARG A 859 -3.42 5.78 -17.62
C ARG A 859 -2.87 5.71 -16.19
N TYR A 860 -1.56 5.80 -16.02
CA TYR A 860 -0.87 5.85 -14.73
C TYR A 860 -0.78 7.28 -14.22
N GLY A 861 -0.54 7.41 -12.91
CA GLY A 861 -0.50 8.70 -12.22
C GLY A 861 0.17 8.60 -10.85
N LEU A 862 1.27 7.85 -10.73
CA LEU A 862 2.03 7.82 -9.48
C LEU A 862 2.74 9.15 -9.27
N GLY A 863 3.71 9.48 -10.12
CA GLY A 863 4.52 10.68 -9.98
C GLY A 863 5.00 11.34 -11.27
N CYS A 864 5.79 12.39 -11.09
CA CYS A 864 6.53 13.09 -12.14
C CYS A 864 7.76 13.81 -11.56
N ALA A 865 8.71 14.14 -12.43
CA ALA A 865 9.84 15.02 -12.15
C ALA A 865 9.93 16.09 -13.24
N VAL A 866 10.08 17.36 -12.87
CA VAL A 866 10.10 18.50 -13.81
C VAL A 866 11.32 19.37 -13.58
N PHE A 867 12.16 19.52 -14.61
CA PHE A 867 13.41 20.27 -14.58
C PHE A 867 13.32 21.53 -15.46
N SER A 868 13.59 22.69 -14.85
CA SER A 868 13.74 23.98 -15.51
C SER A 868 14.63 24.90 -14.66
N GLY A 869 15.49 25.71 -15.29
CA GLY A 869 16.23 26.77 -14.60
C GLY A 869 15.29 27.74 -13.86
N SER A 870 14.13 28.02 -14.46
CA SER A 870 13.01 28.69 -13.80
C SER A 870 12.22 27.73 -12.90
N GLN A 871 12.57 27.68 -11.61
CA GLN A 871 11.80 26.92 -10.61
C GLN A 871 10.31 27.31 -10.56
N ARG A 872 9.96 28.55 -10.96
CA ARG A 872 8.55 28.97 -11.12
C ARG A 872 7.85 28.24 -12.26
N ARG A 873 8.52 28.08 -13.41
CA ARG A 873 8.00 27.36 -14.57
C ARG A 873 7.85 25.87 -14.27
N ALA A 874 8.87 25.22 -13.70
CA ALA A 874 8.78 23.81 -13.30
C ALA A 874 7.59 23.56 -12.34
N LYS A 875 7.36 24.45 -11.36
CA LYS A 875 6.18 24.39 -10.47
C LYS A 875 4.85 24.56 -11.22
N GLN A 876 4.80 25.44 -12.22
CA GLN A 876 3.60 25.70 -13.03
C GLN A 876 3.28 24.53 -13.98
N ILE A 877 4.28 23.90 -14.59
CA ILE A 877 4.12 22.67 -15.38
C ILE A 877 3.61 21.57 -14.45
N ALA A 878 4.33 21.29 -13.35
CA ALA A 878 4.00 20.23 -12.42
C ALA A 878 2.60 20.38 -11.78
N SER A 879 2.14 21.61 -11.50
CA SER A 879 0.79 21.83 -10.93
C SER A 879 -0.36 21.53 -11.90
N GLN A 880 -0.07 21.22 -13.16
CA GLN A 880 -1.04 20.80 -14.18
C GLN A 880 -0.97 19.28 -14.47
N LEU A 881 -0.11 18.53 -13.76
CA LEU A 881 0.06 17.10 -13.98
C LEU A 881 -0.85 16.26 -13.06
N HIS A 882 -1.56 15.31 -13.65
CA HIS A 882 -2.50 14.41 -12.98
C HIS A 882 -1.80 13.18 -12.39
N CYS A 883 -0.90 13.44 -11.44
CA CYS A 883 -0.16 12.45 -10.66
C CYS A 883 -0.36 12.66 -9.16
N GLY A 884 0.04 11.67 -8.35
CA GLY A 884 -0.10 11.70 -6.90
C GLY A 884 1.02 12.46 -6.16
N ILE A 885 2.22 12.53 -6.75
CA ILE A 885 3.40 13.26 -6.26
C ILE A 885 4.10 14.01 -7.41
N ALA A 886 4.85 15.08 -7.13
CA ALA A 886 5.60 15.82 -8.15
C ALA A 886 6.93 16.34 -7.59
N ALA A 887 8.05 16.04 -8.25
CA ALA A 887 9.39 16.53 -7.89
C ALA A 887 9.80 17.70 -8.80
N ILE A 888 10.48 18.70 -8.24
CA ILE A 888 10.82 19.95 -8.92
C ILE A 888 12.34 20.14 -8.91
N ASN A 889 12.94 20.10 -10.10
CA ASN A 889 14.40 20.08 -10.32
C ASN A 889 15.12 18.95 -9.55
N ASP A 890 14.42 17.83 -9.32
CA ASP A 890 14.83 16.72 -8.46
C ASP A 890 14.06 15.44 -8.86
N PHE A 891 14.47 14.27 -8.35
CA PHE A 891 13.87 12.96 -8.64
C PHE A 891 13.65 12.16 -7.35
N ALA A 892 12.48 11.53 -7.21
CA ALA A 892 12.06 10.66 -6.10
C ALA A 892 12.17 11.20 -4.64
N SER A 893 12.76 12.37 -4.40
CA SER A 893 13.00 12.95 -3.06
C SER A 893 11.75 13.19 -2.21
N ASN A 894 10.57 13.26 -2.83
CA ASN A 894 9.28 13.20 -2.14
C ASN A 894 9.14 11.95 -1.25
N TYR A 895 9.75 10.83 -1.63
CA TYR A 895 9.79 9.60 -0.83
C TYR A 895 10.66 9.77 0.43
N MET A 896 11.74 10.54 0.35
CA MET A 896 12.61 10.83 1.49
C MET A 896 11.96 11.81 2.46
N CYS A 897 11.12 12.73 1.95
CA CYS A 897 10.32 13.65 2.75
C CYS A 897 9.12 12.96 3.43
N GLN A 898 9.37 11.99 4.33
CA GLN A 898 8.39 11.11 4.99
C GLN A 898 7.27 11.77 5.82
N SER A 899 7.23 13.11 5.89
CA SER A 899 6.08 13.87 6.36
C SER A 899 5.00 14.10 5.30
N LEU A 900 5.35 14.01 4.01
CA LEU A 900 4.45 14.13 2.87
C LEU A 900 3.69 12.82 2.61
N PRO A 901 2.45 12.90 2.09
CA PRO A 901 1.77 11.73 1.55
C PRO A 901 2.49 11.22 0.30
N PHE A 902 2.77 9.91 0.26
CA PHE A 902 3.13 9.19 -0.97
C PHE A 902 1.95 8.32 -1.40
N GLY A 903 1.72 8.30 -2.71
CA GLY A 903 0.83 7.36 -3.40
C GLY A 903 0.15 7.97 -4.62
N GLY A 904 -0.36 7.13 -5.52
CA GLY A 904 -0.76 7.53 -6.88
C GLY A 904 -2.19 8.03 -7.06
N VAL A 905 -2.57 8.17 -8.33
CA VAL A 905 -3.96 8.33 -8.83
C VAL A 905 -4.13 7.54 -10.14
N LYS A 906 -5.36 7.45 -10.67
CA LYS A 906 -5.71 6.63 -11.85
C LYS A 906 -5.34 5.15 -11.63
N ASP A 907 -4.77 4.45 -12.61
CA ASP A 907 -4.31 3.05 -12.45
C ASP A 907 -3.15 2.88 -11.44
N SER A 908 -2.49 3.97 -11.03
CA SER A 908 -1.48 3.96 -9.95
C SER A 908 -2.09 3.92 -8.52
N GLY A 909 -3.42 3.76 -8.41
CA GLY A 909 -4.09 3.44 -7.16
C GLY A 909 -4.66 4.63 -6.40
N PHE A 910 -4.94 4.43 -5.10
CA PHE A 910 -5.59 5.41 -4.23
C PHE A 910 -5.40 5.10 -2.74
N GLY A 911 -5.68 6.10 -1.90
CA GLY A 911 -5.21 6.12 -0.52
C GLY A 911 -3.74 6.57 -0.48
N ARG A 912 -3.14 6.60 0.72
CA ARG A 912 -1.72 6.96 0.91
C ARG A 912 -1.15 6.08 2.04
N PHE A 913 0.11 5.67 1.93
CA PHE A 913 0.82 4.88 2.96
C PHE A 913 1.97 5.61 3.69
N ALA A 914 2.40 6.76 3.17
CA ALA A 914 3.38 7.64 3.81
C ALA A 914 2.76 8.93 4.36
N GLY A 915 3.54 9.72 5.10
CA GLY A 915 3.11 10.99 5.67
C GLY A 915 2.08 10.89 6.79
N VAL A 916 1.53 12.06 7.14
CA VAL A 916 0.43 12.21 8.12
C VAL A 916 -0.80 11.40 7.68
N GLU A 917 -1.08 11.40 6.39
CA GLU A 917 -2.18 10.71 5.73
C GLU A 917 -2.04 9.19 5.88
N GLY A 918 -0.87 8.63 5.60
CA GLY A 918 -0.62 7.19 5.74
C GLY A 918 -0.63 6.70 7.19
N LEU A 919 -0.11 7.49 8.12
CA LEU A 919 -0.23 7.16 9.56
C LEU A 919 -1.70 7.19 10.02
N ARG A 920 -2.51 8.12 9.49
CA ARG A 920 -3.95 8.22 9.79
C ARG A 920 -4.80 7.20 9.02
N ALA A 921 -4.34 6.68 7.89
CA ALA A 921 -4.98 5.59 7.16
C ALA A 921 -4.97 4.28 7.96
N CYS A 922 -4.07 4.14 8.94
CA CYS A 922 -4.07 3.07 9.94
C CYS A 922 -4.96 3.36 11.16
N CYS A 923 -5.82 4.39 11.13
CA CYS A 923 -6.66 4.78 12.26
C CYS A 923 -8.15 4.89 11.90
N LEU A 924 -9.01 4.42 12.80
CA LEU A 924 -10.42 4.81 12.85
C LEU A 924 -10.53 6.27 13.27
N VAL A 925 -10.98 7.12 12.34
CA VAL A 925 -11.21 8.56 12.56
C VAL A 925 -12.59 8.75 13.20
N LYS A 926 -12.62 9.21 14.45
CA LYS A 926 -13.86 9.34 15.24
C LYS A 926 -14.16 10.80 15.58
N SER A 927 -15.32 11.31 15.15
CA SER A 927 -15.83 12.59 15.61
C SER A 927 -16.44 12.46 17.02
N VAL A 928 -16.11 13.39 17.92
CA VAL A 928 -16.64 13.42 19.29
C VAL A 928 -17.05 14.84 19.65
N VAL A 929 -18.24 14.99 20.22
CA VAL A 929 -18.82 16.27 20.63
C VAL A 929 -19.30 16.16 22.08
N GLU A 930 -18.63 16.83 23.00
CA GLU A 930 -18.89 16.80 24.44
C GLU A 930 -19.46 18.15 24.93
N ASP A 931 -20.19 18.16 26.05
CA ASP A 931 -20.66 19.42 26.67
C ASP A 931 -19.47 20.17 27.28
N ARG A 932 -19.20 21.38 26.79
CA ARG A 932 -17.99 22.18 27.10
C ARG A 932 -17.87 22.51 28.60
N TRP A 933 -19.01 22.60 29.28
CA TRP A 933 -19.12 22.97 30.69
C TRP A 933 -19.99 21.97 31.47
N TRP A 934 -19.83 20.67 31.19
CA TRP A 934 -20.44 19.62 32.01
C TRP A 934 -19.97 19.73 33.49
N PRO A 935 -20.86 19.54 34.49
CA PRO A 935 -22.29 19.23 34.39
C PRO A 935 -23.22 20.46 34.34
N PHE A 936 -22.67 21.68 34.36
CA PHE A 936 -23.42 22.93 34.54
C PHE A 936 -24.27 23.31 33.32
N ILE A 937 -23.73 23.19 32.11
CA ILE A 937 -24.45 23.43 30.86
C ILE A 937 -24.55 22.11 30.12
N LYS A 938 -25.81 21.68 29.91
CA LYS A 938 -26.18 20.45 29.22
C LYS A 938 -27.12 20.80 28.08
N THR A 939 -27.09 20.04 26.98
CA THR A 939 -28.13 20.16 25.95
C THR A 939 -29.50 19.79 26.54
N LYS A 940 -30.44 20.73 26.47
CA LYS A 940 -31.87 20.51 26.70
C LYS A 940 -32.61 21.03 25.48
N ILE A 941 -33.54 20.25 24.95
CA ILE A 941 -34.44 20.71 23.89
C ILE A 941 -35.37 21.78 24.51
N PRO A 942 -35.48 23.00 23.95
CA PRO A 942 -36.41 24.03 24.45
C PRO A 942 -37.87 23.59 24.36
N LYS A 943 -38.70 23.95 25.36
CA LYS A 943 -40.12 23.52 25.46
C LYS A 943 -40.91 23.60 24.13
N PRO A 944 -40.86 24.70 23.34
CA PRO A 944 -41.68 24.81 22.13
C PRO A 944 -41.40 23.73 21.07
N ILE A 945 -40.18 23.18 21.06
CA ILE A 945 -39.72 22.15 20.11
C ILE A 945 -39.37 20.81 20.78
N GLN A 946 -39.83 20.57 22.00
CA GLN A 946 -39.95 19.22 22.56
C GLN A 946 -41.08 18.47 21.83
N TYR A 947 -41.10 17.14 21.87
CA TYR A 947 -42.26 16.37 21.42
C TYR A 947 -43.23 16.13 22.59
N PRO A 948 -44.55 16.34 22.43
CA PRO A 948 -45.23 16.90 21.24
C PRO A 948 -44.92 18.41 21.06
N VAL A 949 -44.71 18.81 19.80
CA VAL A 949 -44.31 20.18 19.43
C VAL A 949 -45.45 21.16 19.72
N ALA A 950 -45.11 22.33 20.28
CA ALA A 950 -46.09 23.38 20.56
C ALA A 950 -46.50 24.11 19.28
N GLU A 951 -47.67 24.76 19.30
CA GLU A 951 -48.20 25.52 18.15
C GLU A 951 -47.22 26.63 17.69
N ASN A 952 -46.51 27.26 18.63
CA ASN A 952 -45.45 28.26 18.37
C ASN A 952 -44.04 27.65 18.22
N GLY A 953 -43.92 26.33 18.07
CA GLY A 953 -42.63 25.65 17.92
C GLY A 953 -41.86 26.05 16.64
N PHE A 954 -42.57 26.36 15.56
CA PHE A 954 -41.94 26.86 14.32
C PHE A 954 -41.47 28.31 14.46
N GLU A 955 -42.30 29.22 15.00
CA GLU A 955 -41.94 30.63 15.27
C GLU A 955 -40.71 30.74 16.19
N PHE A 956 -40.64 29.88 17.22
CA PHE A 956 -39.47 29.73 18.08
C PHE A 956 -38.21 29.36 17.27
N GLN A 957 -38.33 28.37 16.38
CA GLN A 957 -37.22 27.87 15.59
C GLN A 957 -36.76 28.87 14.53
N GLU A 958 -37.68 29.59 13.88
CA GLU A 958 -37.40 30.69 12.96
C GLU A 958 -36.65 31.83 13.68
N SER A 959 -37.17 32.28 14.81
CA SER A 959 -36.52 33.28 15.66
C SER A 959 -35.13 32.82 16.14
N LEU A 960 -34.94 31.53 16.43
CA LEU A 960 -33.64 30.98 16.81
C LEU A 960 -32.66 30.94 15.62
N VAL A 961 -33.14 30.67 14.41
CA VAL A 961 -32.33 30.74 13.18
C VAL A 961 -31.92 32.19 12.87
N GLU A 962 -32.85 33.15 12.91
CA GLU A 962 -32.53 34.58 12.69
C GLU A 962 -31.54 35.09 13.76
N THR A 963 -31.71 34.71 15.03
CA THR A 963 -30.76 35.00 16.14
C THR A 963 -29.33 34.55 15.85
N LEU A 964 -29.17 33.34 15.30
CA LEU A 964 -27.87 32.71 15.10
C LEU A 964 -27.20 33.15 13.79
N TYR A 965 -27.99 33.30 12.73
CA TYR A 965 -27.52 33.37 11.33
C TYR A 965 -27.88 34.68 10.61
N GLY A 966 -28.92 35.41 11.03
CA GLY A 966 -29.41 36.63 10.37
C GLY A 966 -28.32 37.65 10.08
N LEU A 967 -28.37 38.35 8.94
CA LEU A 967 -27.21 39.09 8.43
C LEU A 967 -26.89 40.35 9.25
N SER A 968 -27.92 41.09 9.68
CA SER A 968 -27.77 42.28 10.51
C SER A 968 -27.56 41.95 11.99
N VAL A 969 -26.88 42.83 12.72
CA VAL A 969 -26.85 42.81 14.19
C VAL A 969 -28.22 43.13 14.77
N TRP A 970 -28.99 44.03 14.14
CA TRP A 970 -30.31 44.42 14.63
C TRP A 970 -31.35 43.30 14.49
N ASP A 971 -31.31 42.57 13.38
CA ASP A 971 -32.19 41.44 13.12
C ASP A 971 -31.90 40.30 14.11
N ARG A 972 -30.63 39.93 14.31
CA ARG A 972 -30.21 38.99 15.37
C ARG A 972 -30.67 39.40 16.77
N LEU A 973 -30.69 40.70 17.08
CA LEU A 973 -31.14 41.21 18.39
C LEU A 973 -32.67 41.18 18.52
N ARG A 974 -33.42 41.53 17.47
CA ARG A 974 -34.89 41.43 17.43
C ARG A 974 -35.33 39.98 17.59
N ALA A 975 -34.72 39.09 16.83
CA ALA A 975 -34.92 37.65 16.90
C ALA A 975 -34.62 37.07 18.29
N LEU A 976 -33.52 37.52 18.92
CA LEU A 976 -33.18 37.08 20.28
C LEU A 976 -34.24 37.50 21.31
N VAL A 977 -34.85 38.69 21.15
CA VAL A 977 -35.99 39.11 21.98
C VAL A 977 -37.20 38.21 21.75
N ASN A 978 -37.51 37.83 20.50
CA ASN A 978 -38.60 36.89 20.20
C ASN A 978 -38.33 35.50 20.81
N VAL A 979 -37.12 34.94 20.66
CA VAL A 979 -36.69 33.69 21.30
C VAL A 979 -36.88 33.74 22.81
N LEU A 980 -36.50 34.85 23.46
CA LEU A 980 -36.64 35.01 24.91
C LEU A 980 -38.11 35.14 25.33
N LYS A 981 -38.94 35.87 24.57
CA LYS A 981 -40.39 36.01 24.79
C LYS A 981 -41.09 34.65 24.74
N ILE A 982 -40.87 33.87 23.68
CA ILE A 982 -41.48 32.56 23.48
C ILE A 982 -41.01 31.53 24.55
N LEU A 983 -39.87 31.78 25.22
CA LEU A 983 -39.40 30.96 26.35
C LEU A 983 -39.95 31.38 27.71
N THR A 984 -40.41 32.63 27.89
CA THR A 984 -41.02 33.09 29.14
C THR A 984 -42.54 32.90 29.16
N GLU A 985 -43.20 33.05 28.01
CA GLU A 985 -44.63 32.82 27.84
C GLU A 985 -45.00 31.35 28.12
N HIS A 986 -45.66 31.13 29.26
CA HIS A 986 -46.15 29.80 29.64
C HIS A 986 -47.43 29.48 28.87
N ASN A 987 -47.32 28.73 27.78
CA ASN A 987 -48.48 28.05 27.18
C ASN A 987 -49.16 27.19 28.27
N PRO A 988 -50.44 27.45 28.63
CA PRO A 988 -51.20 26.52 29.45
C PRO A 988 -51.40 25.21 28.67
N PRO A 989 -51.66 24.07 29.35
CA PRO A 989 -51.91 22.81 28.65
C PRO A 989 -53.10 22.94 27.70
N ALA A 990 -52.90 22.55 26.44
CA ALA A 990 -53.94 22.57 25.42
C ALA A 990 -55.13 21.72 25.90
N ASN A 991 -56.24 22.37 26.20
CA ASN A 991 -57.41 21.73 26.79
C ASN A 991 -58.15 20.95 25.70
N ILE A 992 -57.92 19.63 25.62
CA ILE A 992 -58.45 18.75 24.56
C ILE A 992 -59.97 18.57 24.72
N LYS A 993 -60.72 19.62 24.36
CA LYS A 993 -62.13 19.50 24.05
C LYS A 993 -62.27 18.73 22.75
N ARG A 994 -62.59 17.44 22.86
CA ARG A 994 -63.20 16.68 21.77
C ARG A 994 -64.37 17.50 21.22
N ARG A 995 -64.30 17.91 19.95
CA ARG A 995 -65.50 18.04 19.12
C ARG A 995 -65.62 16.75 18.34
N HIS A 996 -66.64 15.97 18.67
CA HIS A 996 -67.29 15.15 17.66
C HIS A 996 -68.17 16.11 16.84
N GLU A 997 -67.91 16.16 15.54
CA GLU A 997 -68.85 16.38 14.43
C GLU A 997 -68.08 16.19 13.12
#